data_AF-A0A1C6LD17-F1
#
_entry.id   AF-A0A1C6LD17-F1
#
_cell.length_a   1.000
_cell.length_b   1.000
_cell.length_c   1.000
_cell.angle_alpha   90.00
_cell.angle_beta   90.00
_cell.angle_gamma   90.00
#
_symmetry.space_group_name_H-M   'P 1'
#
loop_
_entity.id
_entity.type
_entity.pdbx_description
1 polymer ?
#
loop_
_entity_poly.entity_id
_entity_poly.type
_entity_poly.pdbx_seq_one_letter_code
_entity_poly.pdbx_strand_id
1 'polypeptide(L)'
;MKNKVVWIGTKESDILHTNHFFSNSITACGSGKSHNISFSVSQNRRINYNVNNPEYTQFLLKQMEMVVEKDSEVEFMYYNPYYAHLLNPVLLQHVCCLNSKSIMDMLRSKCEMRTLAAKYIPIVPYERVLGKELYNKLNLCFPNNGKKYIIQQNISSGGEGTFVISDAKETLTCSENEVYLLSPYYEKNIPINVNFIIFDEEIFIFPPSIQIIQQINGKLLFKGTDFNAEKYANYLDKEVIWQNTFRLASALKAMGYRGICGFDYIQTKSQLLFLECNPRFQASTYLLNLTLEKEGLPSIQELNYMAFNHRKAVKFDAYTLNVTYSCIAPSYQTYLKNSSIREEWFQHPSVFEILTDGLKADMHFVEDAYLYRVIFSKSITDITPEFDLISYDNLQTASEDWYKKIISGDLLALKIGLLNQGIFISKAALNFIQNYGGIKDSVFDSIDLILNNGIIINCPYKINYADFSPFFLEYFSGQLELHYYDKCLGPVSLEPNNPDKDRITRNSNVPYRRLSYSGGDRLRIHHTDICVFKRGNNCCQFCNLPVNGFDYTFEDIQEVIDFYLTKGGFRHILIGGGSESISHESDTVLKIVHYIREKNNSPIYLMCLPIQNDAELESLYHAGITEIGFNIEIWDDKIAKKLMPGKGRISRETYMNALKNARKIWKKPYSVRSLLIVGLEPAINTEEAVHMLCQEGIMPILSVFRPLPNSQMSEFLPPTNEILYNLYKRLDKICNIYNQHLGPNCTACQNNTLSLPW
;
A
#
# COMPACT_ATOMS: atom_id res chain seq x y z
N MET A 1 28.10 23.09 26.46
CA MET A 1 27.31 24.34 26.43
C MET A 1 26.06 24.04 25.63
N LYS A 2 24.87 24.46 26.06
CA LYS A 2 23.69 24.36 25.18
C LYS A 2 23.93 25.30 24.00
N ASN A 3 23.88 24.76 22.78
CA ASN A 3 24.01 25.56 21.57
C ASN A 3 22.86 26.59 21.54
N LYS A 4 23.15 27.82 21.10
CA LYS A 4 22.18 28.92 20.98
C LYS A 4 21.46 28.90 19.63
N VAL A 5 21.34 27.73 19.01
CA VAL A 5 20.75 27.59 17.68
C VAL A 5 19.26 27.35 17.80
N VAL A 6 18.48 28.13 17.07
CA VAL A 6 17.02 28.04 16.98
C VAL A 6 16.63 27.51 15.62
N TRP A 7 15.80 26.47 15.63
CA TRP A 7 15.30 25.85 14.40
C TRP A 7 14.15 26.66 13.79
N ILE A 8 14.24 26.95 12.50
CA ILE A 8 13.16 27.58 11.73
C ILE A 8 12.66 26.58 10.69
N GLY A 9 11.48 25.98 10.90
CA GLY A 9 11.05 24.85 10.09
C GLY A 9 9.55 24.71 9.85
N THR A 10 9.19 23.71 9.04
CA THR A 10 7.78 23.43 8.76
C THR A 10 7.11 22.68 9.90
N LYS A 11 7.82 21.72 10.51
CA LYS A 11 7.28 20.82 11.54
C LYS A 11 8.23 20.78 12.72
N GLU A 12 7.68 20.65 13.91
CA GLU A 12 8.46 20.42 15.13
C GLU A 12 9.24 19.10 15.04
N SER A 13 8.62 18.06 14.49
CA SER A 13 9.27 16.76 14.28
C SER A 13 10.41 16.75 13.26
N ASP A 14 10.66 17.85 12.52
CA ASP A 14 11.84 17.92 11.64
C ASP A 14 13.16 17.93 12.43
N ILE A 15 13.13 18.23 13.74
CA ILE A 15 14.29 18.18 14.66
C ILE A 15 14.19 17.05 15.69
N LEU A 16 13.49 15.96 15.35
CA LEU A 16 13.48 14.76 16.17
C LEU A 16 14.88 14.08 16.17
N HIS A 17 15.29 13.55 17.32
CA HIS A 17 16.58 12.86 17.52
C HIS A 17 17.82 13.69 17.14
N THR A 18 17.81 14.99 17.43
CA THR A 18 18.95 15.89 17.14
C THR A 18 19.85 16.13 18.36
N ASN A 19 19.99 15.17 19.29
CA ASN A 19 20.88 15.28 20.46
C ASN A 19 20.73 16.56 21.30
N HIS A 20 19.52 17.12 21.39
CA HIS A 20 19.25 18.43 22.02
C HIS A 20 20.09 19.59 21.46
N PHE A 21 20.47 19.53 20.18
CA PHE A 21 21.25 20.55 19.48
C PHE A 21 20.57 21.93 19.46
N PHE A 22 19.24 21.98 19.43
CA PHE A 22 18.49 23.23 19.36
C PHE A 22 18.04 23.71 20.74
N SER A 23 18.15 25.02 20.99
CA SER A 23 17.62 25.66 22.21
C SER A 23 16.10 25.86 22.13
N ASN A 24 15.61 26.25 20.94
CA ASN A 24 14.21 26.54 20.65
C ASN A 24 13.88 26.15 19.20
N SER A 25 12.59 26.17 18.87
CA SER A 25 12.13 26.08 17.47
C SER A 25 10.97 27.02 17.19
N ILE A 26 10.88 27.53 15.96
CA ILE A 26 9.74 28.28 15.43
C ILE A 26 9.22 27.52 14.22
N THR A 27 7.96 27.08 14.26
CA THR A 27 7.42 26.17 13.24
C THR A 27 6.03 26.53 12.74
N ALA A 28 5.73 26.10 11.51
CA ALA A 28 4.37 26.19 10.96
C ALA A 28 3.42 25.24 11.70
N CYS A 29 3.83 23.97 11.86
CA CYS A 29 3.14 22.95 12.63
C CYS A 29 4.01 22.55 13.84
N GLY A 30 3.45 22.61 15.04
CA GLY A 30 4.18 22.23 16.26
C GLY A 30 3.28 22.28 17.49
N SER A 31 3.76 21.70 18.59
CA SER A 31 3.03 21.53 19.85
C SER A 31 2.86 22.82 20.65
N GLY A 32 3.72 23.83 20.43
CA GLY A 32 3.78 25.03 21.26
C GLY A 32 4.31 24.76 22.68
N LYS A 33 4.92 23.58 22.91
CA LYS A 33 5.49 23.14 24.21
C LYS A 33 7.01 22.99 24.08
N SER A 34 7.70 22.75 25.20
CA SER A 34 9.13 22.40 25.21
C SER A 34 10.01 23.35 24.39
N HIS A 35 9.75 24.66 24.48
CA HIS A 35 10.46 25.73 23.75
C HIS A 35 10.18 25.81 22.23
N ASN A 36 9.15 25.12 21.74
CA ASN A 36 8.58 25.32 20.41
C ASN A 36 7.58 26.49 20.39
N ILE A 37 7.71 27.37 19.39
CA ILE A 37 6.81 28.46 19.07
C ILE A 37 6.08 28.07 17.78
N SER A 38 4.78 27.77 17.89
CA SER A 38 4.00 27.16 16.80
C SER A 38 2.95 28.11 16.23
N PHE A 39 3.00 28.33 14.92
CA PHE A 39 1.95 29.06 14.21
C PHE A 39 0.61 28.34 14.34
N SER A 40 0.56 27.02 14.06
CA SER A 40 -0.71 26.29 14.03
C SER A 40 -1.45 26.27 15.36
N VAL A 41 -0.71 26.17 16.47
CA VAL A 41 -1.31 26.21 17.81
C VAL A 41 -1.73 27.63 18.19
N SER A 42 -0.93 28.65 17.83
CA SER A 42 -1.28 30.04 18.15
C SER A 42 -2.51 30.54 17.38
N GLN A 43 -2.72 30.09 16.14
CA GLN A 43 -3.85 30.50 15.30
C GLN A 43 -5.01 29.48 15.31
N ASN A 44 -4.90 28.39 16.05
CA ASN A 44 -5.81 27.24 16.00
C ASN A 44 -6.15 26.78 14.56
N ARG A 45 -5.14 26.80 13.66
CA ARG A 45 -5.32 26.55 12.23
C ARG A 45 -4.08 25.94 11.61
N ARG A 46 -4.27 24.90 10.78
CA ARG A 46 -3.20 24.36 9.91
C ARG A 46 -3.34 24.86 8.48
N ILE A 47 -2.20 25.25 7.93
CA ILE A 47 -2.08 25.78 6.57
C ILE A 47 -1.34 24.79 5.68
N ASN A 48 -1.52 24.90 4.36
CA ASN A 48 -0.60 24.31 3.40
C ASN A 48 0.68 25.15 3.36
N TYR A 49 1.73 24.69 4.05
CA TYR A 49 3.01 25.39 4.12
C TYR A 49 3.82 25.33 2.81
N ASN A 50 3.40 24.55 1.80
CA ASN A 50 4.03 24.52 0.49
C ASN A 50 3.60 25.70 -0.39
N VAL A 51 2.57 26.43 0.02
CA VAL A 51 2.04 27.61 -0.66
C VAL A 51 2.41 28.86 0.14
N ASN A 52 2.66 29.97 -0.56
CA ASN A 52 2.98 31.24 0.09
C ASN A 52 1.86 31.68 1.05
N ASN A 53 2.22 32.01 2.29
CA ASN A 53 1.30 32.43 3.33
C ASN A 53 1.84 33.67 4.05
N PRO A 54 1.35 34.88 3.72
CA PRO A 54 1.84 36.12 4.30
C PRO A 54 1.68 36.21 5.82
N GLU A 55 0.62 35.63 6.37
CA GLU A 55 0.35 35.64 7.82
C GLU A 55 1.37 34.80 8.58
N TYR A 56 1.71 33.62 8.06
CA TYR A 56 2.79 32.80 8.61
C TYR A 56 4.15 33.51 8.50
N THR A 57 4.43 34.18 7.39
CA THR A 57 5.66 34.97 7.23
C THR A 57 5.76 36.08 8.28
N GLN A 58 4.68 36.84 8.49
CA GLN A 58 4.64 37.89 9.52
C GLN A 58 4.81 37.33 10.93
N PHE A 59 4.15 36.22 11.24
CA PHE A 59 4.33 35.52 12.50
C PHE A 59 5.80 35.12 12.71
N LEU A 60 6.42 34.48 11.70
CA LEU A 60 7.80 34.03 11.78
C LEU A 60 8.76 35.20 12.07
N LEU A 61 8.66 36.28 11.29
CA LEU A 61 9.50 37.48 11.46
C LEU A 61 9.38 38.06 12.87
N LYS A 62 8.15 38.24 13.35
CA LYS A 62 7.90 38.76 14.70
C LYS A 62 8.51 37.87 15.78
N GLN A 63 8.37 36.55 15.66
CA GLN A 63 8.94 35.63 16.66
C GLN A 63 10.46 35.62 16.63
N MET A 64 11.07 35.72 15.45
CA MET A 64 12.53 35.84 15.32
C MET A 64 13.05 37.12 15.97
N GLU A 65 12.41 38.27 15.72
CA GLU A 65 12.76 39.56 16.35
C GLU A 65 12.72 39.45 17.88
N MET A 66 11.64 38.90 18.42
CA MET A 66 11.49 38.69 19.87
C MET A 66 12.55 37.74 20.47
N VAL A 67 13.08 36.81 19.68
CA VAL A 67 14.14 35.89 20.12
C VAL A 67 15.50 36.62 20.13
N VAL A 68 15.81 37.40 19.09
CA VAL A 68 17.02 38.22 19.02
C VAL A 68 17.06 39.28 20.13
N GLU A 69 15.93 39.91 20.44
CA GLU A 69 15.80 40.88 21.54
C GLU A 69 16.15 40.26 22.91
N LYS A 70 15.92 38.96 23.09
CA LYS A 70 16.22 38.24 24.33
C LYS A 70 17.63 37.69 24.40
N ASP A 71 18.21 37.30 23.26
CA ASP A 71 19.58 36.80 23.17
C ASP A 71 20.21 37.25 21.84
N SER A 72 21.11 38.23 21.91
CA SER A 72 21.80 38.77 20.73
C SER A 72 22.80 37.80 20.11
N GLU A 73 23.15 36.71 20.80
CA GLU A 73 24.09 35.70 20.27
C GLU A 73 23.35 34.48 19.68
N VAL A 74 22.04 34.60 19.48
CA VAL A 74 21.23 33.54 18.89
C VAL A 74 21.57 33.35 17.41
N GLU A 75 21.55 32.09 16.96
CA GLU A 75 21.64 31.73 15.55
C GLU A 75 20.37 31.03 15.07
N PHE A 76 19.95 31.30 13.84
CA PHE A 76 18.80 30.67 13.19
C PHE A 76 19.26 29.69 12.12
N MET A 77 18.89 28.42 12.27
CA MET A 77 19.05 27.40 11.23
C MET A 77 17.72 27.11 10.57
N TYR A 78 17.66 27.30 9.26
CA TYR A 78 16.45 27.09 8.47
C TYR A 78 16.35 25.67 7.92
N TYR A 79 15.14 25.10 7.95
CA TYR A 79 14.78 23.91 7.18
C TYR A 79 15.04 24.12 5.68
N ASN A 80 14.62 25.26 5.16
CA ASN A 80 14.93 25.70 3.80
C ASN A 80 15.67 27.05 3.87
N PRO A 81 17.01 27.04 3.73
CA PRO A 81 17.83 28.24 3.93
C PRO A 81 17.58 29.32 2.87
N TYR A 82 16.94 29.00 1.75
CA TYR A 82 16.59 30.00 0.73
C TYR A 82 15.80 31.18 1.31
N TYR A 83 14.84 30.90 2.20
CA TYR A 83 13.96 31.92 2.75
C TYR A 83 14.68 32.93 3.63
N ALA A 84 15.87 32.61 4.15
CA ALA A 84 16.69 33.56 4.89
C ALA A 84 17.13 34.75 4.02
N HIS A 85 17.29 34.58 2.70
CA HIS A 85 17.63 35.69 1.79
C HIS A 85 16.52 36.75 1.64
N LEU A 86 15.32 36.47 2.17
CA LEU A 86 14.21 37.41 2.18
C LEU A 86 14.15 38.25 3.47
N LEU A 87 15.02 37.96 4.45
CA LEU A 87 15.08 38.68 5.72
C LEU A 87 15.68 40.08 5.55
N ASN A 88 15.33 40.97 6.47
CA ASN A 88 16.04 42.24 6.61
C ASN A 88 17.50 41.99 7.10
N PRO A 89 18.42 42.96 6.93
CA PRO A 89 19.82 42.78 7.29
C PRO A 89 20.06 42.46 8.78
N VAL A 90 19.19 42.95 9.68
CA VAL A 90 19.33 42.73 11.12
C VAL A 90 19.08 41.27 11.46
N LEU A 91 18.00 40.66 10.97
CA LEU A 91 17.74 39.24 11.20
C LEU A 91 18.71 38.34 10.42
N LEU A 92 19.11 38.76 9.22
CA LEU A 92 20.00 37.98 8.36
C LEU A 92 21.36 37.70 9.02
N GLN A 93 21.89 38.63 9.83
CA GLN A 93 23.18 38.43 10.50
C GLN A 93 23.17 37.30 11.54
N HIS A 94 21.98 36.89 12.01
CA HIS A 94 21.81 35.77 12.94
C HIS A 94 21.60 34.44 12.21
N VAL A 95 21.60 34.38 10.88
CA VAL A 95 21.37 33.12 10.15
C VAL A 95 22.67 32.35 9.98
N CYS A 96 22.68 31.08 10.39
CA CYS A 96 23.79 30.16 10.14
C CYS A 96 23.49 29.24 8.95
N CYS A 97 24.52 28.56 8.44
CA CYS A 97 24.40 27.55 7.37
C CYS A 97 23.80 28.07 6.05
N LEU A 98 24.18 29.28 5.65
CA LEU A 98 23.63 29.96 4.47
C LEU A 98 24.61 29.97 3.30
N ASN A 99 24.24 29.33 2.20
CA ASN A 99 24.96 29.44 0.93
C ASN A 99 24.65 30.78 0.24
N SER A 100 25.44 31.14 -0.79
CA SER A 100 25.19 32.37 -1.55
C SER A 100 23.84 32.32 -2.29
N LYS A 101 23.17 33.47 -2.38
CA LYS A 101 21.86 33.59 -3.05
C LYS A 101 21.92 33.12 -4.51
N SER A 102 23.01 33.40 -5.22
CA SER A 102 23.14 33.00 -6.64
C SER A 102 23.18 31.49 -6.84
N ILE A 103 23.89 30.76 -5.97
CA ILE A 103 23.92 29.30 -5.99
C ILE A 103 22.53 28.76 -5.67
N MET A 104 21.90 29.30 -4.63
CA MET A 104 20.57 28.86 -4.20
C MET A 104 19.48 29.13 -5.26
N ASP A 105 19.51 30.29 -5.93
CA ASP A 105 18.61 30.62 -7.04
C ASP A 105 18.77 29.65 -8.23
N MET A 106 20.00 29.22 -8.52
CA MET A 106 20.26 28.23 -9.57
C MET A 106 19.76 26.83 -9.18
N LEU A 107 20.08 26.35 -7.97
CA LEU A 107 19.73 24.99 -7.52
C LEU A 107 18.23 24.77 -7.36
N ARG A 108 17.49 25.78 -6.89
CA ARG A 108 16.02 25.68 -6.74
C ARG A 108 15.28 25.71 -8.07
N SER A 109 15.95 26.12 -9.14
CA SER A 109 15.37 26.25 -10.46
C SER A 109 15.48 24.93 -11.21
N LYS A 110 14.34 24.27 -11.43
CA LYS A 110 14.33 22.91 -11.98
C LYS A 110 14.91 22.83 -13.39
N CYS A 111 14.69 23.84 -14.25
CA CYS A 111 15.27 23.90 -15.59
C CYS A 111 16.81 23.97 -15.53
N GLU A 112 17.35 24.95 -14.81
CA GLU A 112 18.79 25.23 -14.72
C GLU A 112 19.52 24.05 -14.07
N MET A 113 18.95 23.51 -12.99
CA MET A 113 19.52 22.33 -12.34
C MET A 113 19.50 21.09 -13.25
N ARG A 114 18.40 20.83 -13.96
CA ARG A 114 18.32 19.68 -14.88
C ARG A 114 19.26 19.84 -16.07
N THR A 115 19.47 21.08 -16.53
CA THR A 115 20.49 21.42 -17.55
C THR A 115 21.90 21.17 -17.06
N LEU A 116 22.21 21.54 -15.81
CA LEU A 116 23.49 21.27 -15.20
C LEU A 116 23.71 19.75 -15.05
N ALA A 117 22.72 19.04 -14.51
CA ALA A 117 22.79 17.60 -14.27
C ALA A 117 23.03 16.80 -15.55
N ALA A 118 22.44 17.22 -16.68
CA ALA A 118 22.61 16.56 -17.99
C ALA A 118 24.07 16.45 -18.46
N LYS A 119 24.99 17.27 -17.90
CA LYS A 119 26.42 17.20 -18.20
C LYS A 119 27.14 16.05 -17.48
N TYR A 120 26.54 15.53 -16.41
CA TYR A 120 27.18 14.58 -15.50
C TYR A 120 26.45 13.23 -15.44
N ILE A 121 25.12 13.23 -15.56
CA ILE A 121 24.27 12.07 -15.31
C ILE A 121 23.02 12.07 -16.23
N PRO A 122 22.37 10.91 -16.45
CA PRO A 122 21.09 10.84 -17.15
C PRO A 122 19.99 11.63 -16.42
N ILE A 123 19.17 12.35 -17.19
CA ILE A 123 18.07 13.17 -16.70
C ILE A 123 16.75 12.76 -17.34
N VAL A 124 15.62 13.07 -16.68
CA VAL A 124 14.33 13.06 -17.38
C VAL A 124 14.36 14.15 -18.46
N PRO A 125 14.10 13.83 -19.74
CA PRO A 125 14.09 14.84 -20.79
C PRO A 125 12.96 15.86 -20.54
N TYR A 126 13.20 17.10 -20.92
CA TYR A 126 12.24 18.17 -20.70
C TYR A 126 12.35 19.27 -21.75
N GLU A 127 11.23 19.94 -22.00
CA GLU A 127 11.17 21.21 -22.71
C GLU A 127 10.84 22.33 -21.74
N ARG A 128 11.50 23.48 -21.89
CA ARG A 128 11.16 24.71 -21.17
C ARG A 128 10.06 25.44 -21.95
N VAL A 129 8.93 25.70 -21.30
CA VAL A 129 7.76 26.32 -21.93
C VAL A 129 7.26 27.47 -21.06
N LEU A 130 6.91 28.60 -21.66
CA LEU A 130 6.25 29.71 -20.96
C LEU A 130 4.75 29.41 -20.85
N GLY A 131 4.11 29.76 -19.72
CA GLY A 131 2.71 29.42 -19.46
C GLY A 131 1.75 29.79 -20.59
N LYS A 132 1.91 30.97 -21.20
CA LYS A 132 1.08 31.43 -22.33
C LYS A 132 1.20 30.57 -23.60
N GLU A 133 2.27 29.80 -23.74
CA GLU A 133 2.55 28.92 -24.89
C GLU A 133 2.20 27.45 -24.60
N LEU A 134 1.93 27.13 -23.34
CA LEU A 134 1.77 25.77 -22.86
C LEU A 134 0.61 25.05 -23.54
N TYR A 135 -0.55 25.71 -23.68
CA TYR A 135 -1.72 25.13 -24.35
C TYR A 135 -1.43 24.73 -25.80
N ASN A 136 -0.78 25.62 -26.56
CA ASN A 136 -0.41 25.36 -27.95
C ASN A 136 0.59 24.20 -28.04
N LYS A 137 1.56 24.14 -27.11
CA LYS A 137 2.53 23.05 -27.04
C LYS A 137 1.87 21.71 -26.72
N LEU A 138 0.96 21.67 -25.75
CA LEU A 138 0.23 20.45 -25.40
C LEU A 138 -0.55 19.92 -26.61
N ASN A 139 -1.29 20.76 -27.32
CA ASN A 139 -2.01 20.36 -28.54
C ASN A 139 -1.09 19.73 -29.61
N LEU A 140 0.17 20.16 -29.71
CA LEU A 140 1.16 19.56 -30.61
C LEU A 140 1.72 18.23 -30.08
N CYS A 141 1.84 18.10 -28.75
CA CYS A 141 2.36 16.89 -28.09
C CYS A 141 1.34 15.73 -28.04
N PHE A 142 0.04 16.02 -28.17
CA PHE A 142 -1.04 15.02 -28.13
C PHE A 142 -1.65 14.71 -29.52
N PRO A 143 -0.96 14.01 -30.44
CA PRO A 143 -1.65 13.30 -31.51
C PRO A 143 -2.03 11.88 -31.04
N ASN A 144 -3.33 11.62 -30.81
CA ASN A 144 -4.07 10.32 -30.69
C ASN A 144 -3.41 9.04 -30.10
N ASN A 145 -2.23 9.10 -29.46
CA ASN A 145 -1.42 7.92 -29.11
C ASN A 145 -1.44 7.57 -27.62
N GLY A 146 -2.28 8.22 -26.79
CA GLY A 146 -2.45 7.89 -25.37
C GLY A 146 -1.23 8.15 -24.47
N LYS A 147 -0.24 8.93 -24.93
CA LYS A 147 0.93 9.33 -24.11
C LYS A 147 0.52 10.35 -23.06
N LYS A 148 1.05 10.21 -21.84
CA LYS A 148 0.87 11.16 -20.74
C LYS A 148 2.13 12.02 -20.56
N TYR A 149 1.95 13.23 -20.06
CA TYR A 149 3.03 14.19 -19.80
C TYR A 149 2.97 14.71 -18.37
N ILE A 150 4.11 15.14 -17.84
CA ILE A 150 4.21 15.92 -16.63
C ILE A 150 4.43 17.38 -17.02
N ILE A 151 3.65 18.27 -16.41
CA ILE A 151 3.89 19.71 -16.39
C ILE A 151 4.34 20.09 -15.00
N GLN A 152 5.50 20.74 -14.89
CA GLN A 152 6.08 21.10 -13.61
C GLN A 152 6.47 22.58 -13.59
N GLN A 153 5.96 23.34 -12.62
CA GLN A 153 6.45 24.69 -12.36
C GLN A 153 7.95 24.68 -12.05
N ASN A 154 8.68 25.60 -12.67
CA ASN A 154 10.13 25.70 -12.52
C ASN A 154 10.56 25.93 -11.07
N ILE A 155 9.76 26.67 -10.29
CA ILE A 155 9.97 26.91 -8.87
C ILE A 155 8.69 26.54 -8.13
N SER A 156 8.75 25.46 -7.35
CA SER A 156 7.63 24.94 -6.54
C SER A 156 8.15 23.93 -5.54
N SER A 157 7.34 23.53 -4.56
CA SER A 157 7.70 22.56 -3.51
C SER A 157 6.54 21.61 -3.21
N GLY A 158 6.85 20.43 -2.68
CA GLY A 158 5.84 19.46 -2.22
C GLY A 158 4.97 18.84 -3.32
N GLY A 159 5.27 19.09 -4.59
CA GLY A 159 4.46 18.62 -5.72
C GLY A 159 3.32 19.57 -6.14
N GLU A 160 3.13 20.70 -5.46
CA GLU A 160 2.02 21.64 -5.72
C GLU A 160 1.94 22.14 -7.16
N GLY A 161 3.10 22.29 -7.80
CA GLY A 161 3.23 22.73 -9.18
C GLY A 161 3.46 21.61 -10.19
N THR A 162 3.23 20.33 -9.83
CA THR A 162 3.52 19.16 -10.67
C THR A 162 2.22 18.44 -11.04
N PHE A 163 1.86 18.44 -12.33
CA PHE A 163 0.60 17.91 -12.83
C PHE A 163 0.83 16.81 -13.87
N VAL A 164 0.05 15.74 -13.80
CA VAL A 164 -0.01 14.71 -14.85
C VAL A 164 -1.14 15.05 -15.80
N ILE A 165 -0.84 15.12 -17.09
CA ILE A 165 -1.80 15.47 -18.14
C ILE A 165 -1.94 14.33 -19.12
N SER A 166 -3.20 13.98 -19.39
CA SER A 166 -3.57 12.93 -20.35
C SER A 166 -4.35 13.44 -21.55
N ASP A 167 -4.96 14.63 -21.46
CA ASP A 167 -5.64 15.32 -22.55
C ASP A 167 -5.26 16.81 -22.55
N ALA A 168 -5.02 17.38 -23.75
CA ALA A 168 -4.75 18.82 -23.94
C ALA A 168 -5.91 19.72 -23.48
N LYS A 169 -7.14 19.17 -23.40
CA LYS A 169 -8.34 19.85 -22.93
C LYS A 169 -8.47 19.91 -21.41
N GLU A 170 -7.62 19.19 -20.67
CA GLU A 170 -7.59 19.30 -19.21
C GLU A 170 -7.25 20.76 -18.85
N THR A 171 -8.22 21.48 -18.29
CA THR A 171 -8.07 22.88 -17.94
C THR A 171 -7.06 23.03 -16.81
N LEU A 172 -5.83 23.38 -17.14
CA LEU A 172 -4.82 23.75 -16.16
C LEU A 172 -4.89 25.24 -15.90
N THR A 173 -5.07 25.61 -14.63
CA THR A 173 -4.93 26.99 -14.19
C THR A 173 -3.44 27.33 -14.05
N CYS A 174 -2.73 27.39 -15.17
CA CYS A 174 -1.33 27.80 -15.21
C CYS A 174 -1.21 29.33 -15.33
N SER A 175 -0.23 29.91 -14.65
CA SER A 175 0.12 31.32 -14.81
C SER A 175 0.80 31.55 -16.16
N GLU A 176 0.27 32.48 -16.96
CA GLU A 176 0.79 32.79 -18.30
C GLU A 176 2.26 33.22 -18.32
N ASN A 177 2.72 33.84 -17.22
CA ASN A 177 4.04 34.45 -17.12
C ASN A 177 5.08 33.54 -16.45
N GLU A 178 4.68 32.37 -15.96
CA GLU A 178 5.59 31.43 -15.33
C GLU A 178 6.22 30.46 -16.32
N VAL A 179 7.41 29.97 -15.97
CA VAL A 179 8.12 28.95 -16.73
C VAL A 179 7.76 27.56 -16.19
N TYR A 180 7.44 26.67 -17.12
CA TYR A 180 7.09 25.28 -16.87
C TYR A 180 8.07 24.34 -17.59
N LEU A 181 8.27 23.17 -17.00
CA LEU A 181 8.93 22.03 -17.61
C LEU A 181 7.85 21.09 -18.14
N LEU A 182 7.93 20.74 -19.42
CA LEU A 182 7.13 19.70 -20.03
C LEU A 182 8.00 18.45 -20.21
N SER A 183 7.64 17.35 -19.54
CA SER A 183 8.40 16.09 -19.54
C SER A 183 7.49 14.89 -19.86
N PRO A 184 8.01 13.79 -20.43
CA PRO A 184 7.23 12.57 -20.56
C PRO A 184 6.90 12.00 -19.18
N TYR A 185 5.68 11.47 -19.02
CA TYR A 185 5.29 10.78 -17.79
C TYR A 185 5.73 9.32 -17.84
N TYR A 186 6.63 8.93 -16.94
CA TYR A 186 7.03 7.54 -16.76
C TYR A 186 6.08 6.87 -15.77
N GLU A 187 4.97 6.30 -16.26
CA GLU A 187 3.94 5.72 -15.38
C GLU A 187 4.48 4.58 -14.49
N LYS A 188 5.40 3.76 -15.02
CA LYS A 188 6.03 2.65 -14.28
C LYS A 188 7.44 3.04 -13.83
N ASN A 189 7.56 3.56 -12.62
CA ASN A 189 8.83 3.99 -12.05
C ASN A 189 8.86 3.85 -10.52
N ILE A 190 10.06 3.91 -9.95
CA ILE A 190 10.30 3.97 -8.51
C ILE A 190 10.91 5.34 -8.19
N PRO A 191 10.17 6.26 -7.52
CA PRO A 191 10.69 7.55 -7.06
C PRO A 191 11.69 7.36 -5.92
N ILE A 192 12.88 7.97 -6.04
CA ILE A 192 13.99 7.81 -5.09
C ILE A 192 14.49 9.19 -4.65
N ASN A 193 14.66 9.37 -3.34
CA ASN A 193 15.35 10.52 -2.76
C ASN A 193 16.66 10.08 -2.11
N VAL A 194 17.74 10.81 -2.40
CA VAL A 194 19.06 10.61 -1.80
C VAL A 194 19.48 11.88 -1.06
N ASN A 195 19.67 11.77 0.25
CA ASN A 195 20.20 12.85 1.08
C ASN A 195 21.73 12.83 1.02
N PHE A 196 22.37 14.00 1.01
CA PHE A 196 23.82 14.11 1.10
C PHE A 196 24.25 15.44 1.73
N ILE A 197 25.45 15.47 2.32
CA ILE A 197 26.03 16.67 2.93
C ILE A 197 27.41 16.92 2.31
N ILE A 198 27.64 18.17 1.88
CA ILE A 198 28.91 18.58 1.27
C ILE A 198 29.75 19.38 2.28
N PHE A 199 30.95 18.88 2.55
CA PHE A 199 32.02 19.55 3.29
C PHE A 199 33.08 20.09 2.31
N ASP A 200 34.05 20.86 2.82
CA ASP A 200 35.21 21.33 2.04
C ASP A 200 36.05 20.18 1.49
N GLU A 201 36.26 19.12 2.27
CA GLU A 201 37.18 18.04 1.89
C GLU A 201 36.45 16.72 1.55
N GLU A 202 35.18 16.56 1.88
CA GLU A 202 34.43 15.31 1.66
C GLU A 202 32.94 15.52 1.34
N ILE A 203 32.26 14.43 0.96
CA ILE A 203 30.82 14.39 0.68
C ILE A 203 30.25 13.14 1.35
N PHE A 204 29.28 13.31 2.24
CA PHE A 204 28.53 12.20 2.83
C PHE A 204 27.28 11.95 2.00
N ILE A 205 27.12 10.73 1.50
CA ILE A 205 25.91 10.29 0.78
C ILE A 205 25.22 9.28 1.68
N PHE A 206 23.95 9.52 1.98
CA PHE A 206 23.13 8.65 2.81
C PHE A 206 22.40 7.61 1.96
N PRO A 207 21.85 6.53 2.57
CA PRO A 207 21.16 5.49 1.82
C PRO A 207 19.96 6.07 1.05
N PRO A 208 19.66 5.56 -0.15
CA PRO A 208 18.50 5.99 -0.91
C PRO A 208 17.21 5.62 -0.18
N SER A 209 16.20 6.47 -0.31
CA SER A 209 14.85 6.23 0.19
C SER A 209 13.84 6.25 -0.96
N ILE A 210 12.81 5.42 -0.88
CA ILE A 210 11.69 5.43 -1.82
C ILE A 210 10.71 6.51 -1.40
N GLN A 211 10.33 7.39 -2.33
CA GLN A 211 9.31 8.40 -2.07
C GLN A 211 7.92 7.83 -2.37
N ILE A 212 7.02 7.94 -1.40
CA ILE A 212 5.60 7.60 -1.58
C ILE A 212 4.94 8.83 -2.18
N ILE A 213 4.65 8.75 -3.48
CA ILE A 213 3.98 9.81 -4.24
C ILE A 213 2.57 9.36 -4.57
N GLN A 214 1.60 10.24 -4.33
CA GLN A 214 0.20 9.99 -4.64
C GLN A 214 -0.33 11.02 -5.61
N GLN A 215 -1.10 10.57 -6.61
CA GLN A 215 -1.85 11.46 -7.48
C GLN A 215 -3.17 11.87 -6.83
N ILE A 216 -3.35 13.16 -6.55
CA ILE A 216 -4.59 13.73 -6.00
C ILE A 216 -4.95 14.95 -6.85
N ASN A 217 -6.17 14.97 -7.41
CA ASN A 217 -6.67 16.07 -8.25
C ASN A 217 -5.70 16.46 -9.39
N GLY A 218 -5.08 15.46 -10.03
CA GLY A 218 -4.09 15.66 -11.10
C GLY A 218 -2.67 16.01 -10.62
N LYS A 219 -2.48 16.35 -9.34
CA LYS A 219 -1.17 16.68 -8.76
C LYS A 219 -0.46 15.44 -8.23
N LEU A 220 0.87 15.40 -8.38
CA LEU A 220 1.72 14.37 -7.75
C LEU A 220 2.26 14.90 -6.42
N LEU A 221 1.66 14.46 -5.30
CA LEU A 221 1.98 14.94 -3.97
C LEU A 221 2.82 13.94 -3.19
N PHE A 222 3.81 14.44 -2.45
CA PHE A 222 4.58 13.63 -1.51
C PHE A 222 3.72 13.26 -0.29
N LYS A 223 3.65 11.96 0.02
CA LYS A 223 2.85 11.41 1.14
C LYS A 223 3.67 10.61 2.13
N GLY A 224 4.96 10.41 1.90
CA GLY A 224 5.75 9.58 2.79
C GLY A 224 7.03 9.06 2.15
N THR A 225 7.72 8.20 2.88
CA THR A 225 9.02 7.66 2.47
C THR A 225 9.22 6.25 3.04
N ASP A 226 10.04 5.45 2.38
CA ASP A 226 10.45 4.12 2.84
C ASP A 226 11.97 3.95 2.65
N PHE A 227 12.72 3.77 3.73
CA PHE A 227 14.19 3.65 3.67
C PHE A 227 14.71 2.24 3.44
N ASN A 228 13.85 1.21 3.37
CA ASN A 228 14.30 -0.17 3.25
C ASN A 228 14.81 -0.49 1.83
N ALA A 229 15.95 0.10 1.46
CA ALA A 229 16.57 -0.06 0.15
C ALA A 229 17.00 -1.51 -0.13
N GLU A 230 17.22 -2.33 0.91
CA GLU A 230 17.53 -3.75 0.75
C GLU A 230 16.35 -4.55 0.17
N LYS A 231 15.11 -4.23 0.58
CA LYS A 231 13.90 -4.83 -0.02
C LYS A 231 13.88 -4.64 -1.54
N TYR A 232 14.45 -3.54 -2.04
CA TYR A 232 14.45 -3.18 -3.46
C TYR A 232 15.77 -3.47 -4.18
N ALA A 233 16.68 -4.26 -3.60
CA ALA A 233 17.98 -4.55 -4.20
C ALA A 233 17.91 -5.19 -5.61
N ASN A 234 16.81 -5.89 -5.92
CA ASN A 234 16.58 -6.47 -7.26
C ASN A 234 16.12 -5.44 -8.31
N TYR A 235 15.72 -4.24 -7.87
CA TYR A 235 15.17 -3.19 -8.73
C TYR A 235 16.07 -1.95 -8.79
N LEU A 236 16.90 -1.75 -7.76
CA LEU A 236 17.76 -0.59 -7.59
C LEU A 236 19.22 -0.96 -7.70
N ASP A 237 19.94 -0.31 -8.61
CA ASP A 237 21.39 -0.39 -8.66
C ASP A 237 21.99 0.65 -7.71
N LYS A 238 22.34 0.20 -6.50
CA LYS A 238 22.93 1.05 -5.45
C LYS A 238 24.25 1.70 -5.88
N GLU A 239 25.04 1.06 -6.73
CA GLU A 239 26.30 1.62 -7.19
C GLU A 239 26.06 2.76 -8.18
N VAL A 240 25.14 2.58 -9.14
CA VAL A 240 24.77 3.63 -10.09
C VAL A 240 24.15 4.83 -9.39
N ILE A 241 23.28 4.62 -8.40
CA ILE A 241 22.70 5.70 -7.59
C ILE A 241 23.81 6.49 -6.87
N TRP A 242 24.73 5.79 -6.21
CA TRP A 242 25.84 6.42 -5.51
C TRP A 242 26.75 7.20 -6.46
N GLN A 243 27.17 6.60 -7.57
CA GLN A 243 28.07 7.23 -8.55
C GLN A 243 27.45 8.49 -9.16
N ASN A 244 26.17 8.42 -9.54
CA ASN A 244 25.47 9.56 -10.11
C ASN A 244 25.30 10.69 -9.08
N THR A 245 24.95 10.35 -7.85
CA THR A 245 24.85 11.31 -6.73
C THR A 245 26.20 11.96 -6.48
N PHE A 246 27.27 11.17 -6.35
CA PHE A 246 28.62 11.65 -6.07
C PHE A 246 29.15 12.59 -7.14
N ARG A 247 28.98 12.24 -8.43
CA ARG A 247 29.42 13.09 -9.55
C ARG A 247 28.75 14.46 -9.52
N LEU A 248 27.43 14.48 -9.36
CA LEU A 248 26.69 15.74 -9.36
C LEU A 248 26.93 16.55 -8.07
N ALA A 249 26.98 15.91 -6.91
CA ALA A 249 27.33 16.56 -5.64
C ALA A 249 28.75 17.15 -5.68
N SER A 250 29.70 16.47 -6.33
CA SER A 250 31.06 17.00 -6.54
C SER A 250 31.07 18.25 -7.40
N ALA A 251 30.21 18.32 -8.42
CA ALA A 251 30.04 19.55 -9.21
C ALA A 251 29.49 20.69 -8.34
N LEU A 252 28.48 20.43 -7.49
CA LEU A 252 27.95 21.44 -6.56
C LEU A 252 29.01 21.92 -5.56
N LYS A 253 29.82 20.99 -5.04
CA LYS A 253 30.95 21.29 -4.15
C LYS A 253 31.95 22.23 -4.82
N ALA A 254 32.30 21.97 -6.09
CA ALA A 254 33.21 22.80 -6.88
C ALA A 254 32.64 24.20 -7.17
N MET A 255 31.31 24.35 -7.21
CA MET A 255 30.63 25.63 -7.31
C MET A 255 30.57 26.41 -5.98
N GLY A 256 31.04 25.80 -4.88
CA GLY A 256 31.07 26.41 -3.55
C GLY A 256 29.88 26.09 -2.66
N TYR A 257 28.99 25.17 -3.05
CA TYR A 257 27.88 24.75 -2.19
C TYR A 257 28.39 23.95 -0.98
N ARG A 258 27.84 24.20 0.21
CA ARG A 258 28.09 23.45 1.45
C ARG A 258 26.79 23.07 2.17
N GLY A 259 26.87 22.03 2.99
CA GLY A 259 25.74 21.57 3.80
C GLY A 259 24.83 20.56 3.12
N ILE A 260 23.66 20.36 3.73
CA ILE A 260 22.65 19.36 3.35
C ILE A 260 22.01 19.68 2.00
N CYS A 261 21.76 18.65 1.22
CA CYS A 261 20.99 18.70 -0.01
C CYS A 261 20.34 17.34 -0.28
N GLY A 262 19.32 17.31 -1.14
CA GLY A 262 18.72 16.07 -1.64
C GLY A 262 18.62 16.06 -3.15
N PHE A 263 18.80 14.89 -3.75
CA PHE A 263 18.49 14.65 -5.16
C PHE A 263 17.33 13.69 -5.28
N ASP A 264 16.40 14.05 -6.16
CA ASP A 264 15.28 13.20 -6.53
C ASP A 264 15.58 12.53 -7.87
N TYR A 265 15.33 11.23 -7.93
CA TYR A 265 15.49 10.38 -9.08
C TYR A 265 14.21 9.58 -9.34
N ILE A 266 14.09 9.04 -10.54
CA ILE A 266 13.20 7.92 -10.83
C ILE A 266 14.00 6.76 -11.39
N GLN A 267 13.78 5.56 -10.86
CA GLN A 267 14.26 4.33 -11.46
C GLN A 267 13.17 3.76 -12.36
N THR A 268 13.46 3.68 -13.66
CA THR A 268 12.63 2.97 -14.64
C THR A 268 13.08 1.51 -14.75
N LYS A 269 12.40 0.68 -15.54
CA LYS A 269 12.88 -0.69 -15.80
C LYS A 269 14.28 -0.76 -16.44
N SER A 270 14.73 0.32 -17.10
CA SER A 270 15.97 0.32 -17.88
C SER A 270 17.06 1.23 -17.34
N GLN A 271 16.72 2.30 -16.61
CA GLN A 271 17.69 3.30 -16.18
C GLN A 271 17.22 4.18 -15.02
N LEU A 272 18.19 4.72 -14.30
CA LEU A 272 18.04 5.77 -13.30
C LEU A 272 18.08 7.15 -13.96
N LEU A 273 17.09 8.01 -13.68
CA LEU A 273 16.99 9.35 -14.26
C LEU A 273 16.86 10.39 -13.15
N PHE A 274 17.66 11.45 -13.23
CA PHE A 274 17.58 12.59 -12.32
C PHE A 274 16.37 13.49 -12.61
N LEU A 275 15.69 13.93 -11.55
CA LEU A 275 14.53 14.83 -11.60
C LEU A 275 14.88 16.26 -11.16
N GLU A 276 15.28 16.43 -9.90
CA GLU A 276 15.46 17.74 -9.29
C GLU A 276 16.43 17.73 -8.10
N CYS A 277 16.85 18.92 -7.71
CA CYS A 277 17.69 19.18 -6.56
C CYS A 277 16.89 19.95 -5.50
N ASN A 278 17.01 19.53 -4.26
CA ASN A 278 16.39 20.15 -3.11
C ASN A 278 17.51 20.63 -2.16
N PRO A 279 18.00 21.89 -2.28
CA PRO A 279 19.11 22.43 -1.48
C PRO A 279 18.66 22.82 -0.06
N ARG A 280 18.16 21.83 0.68
CA ARG A 280 17.50 21.97 1.98
C ARG A 280 17.43 20.63 2.69
N PHE A 281 16.98 20.63 3.94
CA PHE A 281 16.58 19.40 4.62
C PHE A 281 15.39 18.76 3.87
N GLN A 282 15.39 17.44 3.75
CA GLN A 282 14.32 16.68 3.10
C GLN A 282 13.23 16.33 4.12
N ALA A 283 12.02 16.05 3.65
CA ALA A 283 10.91 15.69 4.55
C ALA A 283 11.15 14.37 5.30
N SER A 284 12.10 13.56 4.82
CA SER A 284 12.53 12.26 5.35
C SER A 284 13.79 12.33 6.23
N THR A 285 14.48 13.48 6.29
CA THR A 285 15.81 13.58 6.92
C THR A 285 15.83 13.17 8.40
N TYR A 286 14.77 13.46 9.15
CA TYR A 286 14.65 13.11 10.56
C TYR A 286 14.64 11.58 10.81
N LEU A 287 14.28 10.76 9.81
CA LEU A 287 14.35 9.29 9.95
C LEU A 287 15.79 8.79 9.93
N LEU A 288 16.72 9.51 9.28
CA LEU A 288 18.15 9.21 9.38
C LEU A 288 18.65 9.42 10.81
N ASN A 289 18.15 10.46 11.49
CA ASN A 289 18.54 10.78 12.87
C ASN A 289 18.19 9.64 13.85
N LEU A 290 17.09 8.91 13.63
CA LEU A 290 16.75 7.73 14.43
C LEU A 290 17.84 6.66 14.40
N THR A 291 18.49 6.46 13.27
CA THR A 291 19.60 5.51 13.14
C THR A 291 20.90 6.13 13.64
N LEU A 292 21.19 7.39 13.30
CA LEU A 292 22.41 8.09 13.71
C LEU A 292 22.51 8.19 15.25
N GLU A 293 21.43 8.53 15.94
CA GLU A 293 21.41 8.61 17.41
C GLU A 293 21.71 7.25 18.04
N LYS A 294 21.15 6.16 17.51
CA LYS A 294 21.42 4.78 17.98
C LYS A 294 22.89 4.40 17.83
N GLU A 295 23.53 4.85 16.76
CA GLU A 295 24.97 4.64 16.49
C GLU A 295 25.87 5.64 17.23
N GLY A 296 25.31 6.56 18.03
CA GLY A 296 26.06 7.60 18.73
C GLY A 296 26.71 8.63 17.80
N LEU A 297 26.17 8.80 16.60
CA LEU A 297 26.65 9.72 15.56
C LEU A 297 25.93 11.08 15.62
N PRO A 298 26.54 12.16 15.10
CA PRO A 298 25.87 13.44 14.98
C PRO A 298 24.64 13.35 14.07
N SER A 299 23.57 14.05 14.44
CA SER A 299 22.38 14.20 13.61
C SER A 299 22.68 14.92 12.30
N ILE A 300 21.78 14.82 11.33
CA ILE A 300 21.93 15.50 10.03
C ILE A 300 22.05 17.01 10.20
N GLN A 301 21.34 17.59 11.17
CA GLN A 301 21.38 19.01 11.51
C GLN A 301 22.76 19.41 12.08
N GLU A 302 23.33 18.58 12.96
CA GLU A 302 24.68 18.77 13.48
C GLU A 302 25.72 18.66 12.37
N LEU A 303 25.63 17.63 11.52
CA LEU A 303 26.53 17.48 10.37
C LEU A 303 26.42 18.66 9.40
N ASN A 304 25.21 19.16 9.15
CA ASN A 304 25.02 20.37 8.35
C ASN A 304 25.70 21.58 8.99
N TYR A 305 25.54 21.79 10.30
CA TYR A 305 26.23 22.87 11.01
C TYR A 305 27.76 22.74 10.91
N MET A 306 28.28 21.52 11.09
CA MET A 306 29.70 21.23 10.95
C MET A 306 30.21 21.51 9.53
N ALA A 307 29.40 21.28 8.49
CA ALA A 307 29.81 21.51 7.10
C ALA A 307 30.11 22.98 6.76
N PHE A 308 29.58 23.93 7.54
CA PHE A 308 29.88 25.36 7.40
C PHE A 308 31.00 25.84 8.33
N ASN A 309 31.27 25.10 9.42
CA ASN A 309 32.20 25.52 10.46
C ASN A 309 33.53 24.74 10.44
N HIS A 310 33.54 23.54 9.87
CA HIS A 310 34.68 22.62 9.86
C HIS A 310 34.97 22.13 8.43
N ARG A 311 36.23 21.81 8.15
CA ARG A 311 36.64 21.27 6.83
C ARG A 311 36.23 19.81 6.59
N LYS A 312 36.08 19.04 7.67
CA LYS A 312 35.77 17.60 7.71
C LYS A 312 34.81 17.27 8.84
N ALA A 313 34.08 16.18 8.71
CA ALA A 313 33.22 15.63 9.74
C ALA A 313 33.90 14.51 10.53
N VAL A 314 33.13 13.90 11.45
CA VAL A 314 33.46 12.60 12.03
C VAL A 314 33.45 11.55 10.93
N LYS A 315 34.45 10.66 10.90
CA LYS A 315 34.53 9.59 9.89
C LYS A 315 33.57 8.45 10.22
N PHE A 316 32.64 8.17 9.32
CA PHE A 316 31.79 6.98 9.30
C PHE A 316 31.32 6.71 7.87
N ASP A 317 30.86 5.50 7.59
CA ASP A 317 30.27 5.16 6.29
C ASP A 317 28.77 5.47 6.30
N ALA A 318 28.41 6.64 5.78
CA ALA A 318 27.01 7.08 5.73
C ALA A 318 26.15 6.24 4.77
N TYR A 319 26.72 5.67 3.70
CA TYR A 319 25.92 5.06 2.65
C TYR A 319 25.42 3.66 3.02
N THR A 320 26.13 2.99 3.94
CA THR A 320 25.80 1.64 4.42
C THR A 320 24.97 1.64 5.70
N LEU A 321 24.52 2.80 6.18
CA LEU A 321 23.62 2.89 7.33
C LEU A 321 22.35 2.06 7.10
N ASN A 322 22.04 1.18 8.04
CA ASN A 322 20.83 0.38 7.99
C ASN A 322 19.63 1.16 8.55
N VAL A 323 18.90 1.82 7.66
CA VAL A 323 17.70 2.60 8.03
C VAL A 323 16.47 1.77 7.68
N THR A 324 15.80 1.24 8.70
CA THR A 324 14.66 0.31 8.52
C THR A 324 13.30 0.99 8.60
N TYR A 325 13.26 2.31 8.77
CA TYR A 325 12.04 3.06 9.00
C TYR A 325 11.34 3.47 7.72
N SER A 326 10.02 3.54 7.79
CA SER A 326 9.19 4.18 6.79
C SER A 326 8.22 5.15 7.47
N CYS A 327 7.59 6.02 6.69
CA CYS A 327 6.67 7.01 7.21
C CYS A 327 5.60 7.37 6.20
N ILE A 328 4.38 7.60 6.70
CA ILE A 328 3.34 8.36 5.99
C ILE A 328 3.14 9.73 6.63
N ALA A 329 2.78 10.70 5.81
CA ALA A 329 2.51 12.09 6.17
C ALA A 329 1.26 12.59 5.41
N PRO A 330 0.05 12.16 5.80
CA PRO A 330 -1.17 12.57 5.12
C PRO A 330 -1.42 14.08 5.21
N SER A 331 -2.16 14.59 4.22
CA SER A 331 -2.69 15.95 4.21
C SER A 331 -4.20 15.94 4.30
N TYR A 332 -4.76 17.02 4.81
CA TYR A 332 -6.19 17.25 4.92
C TYR A 332 -6.82 17.32 3.54
N GLN A 333 -7.98 16.68 3.39
CA GLN A 333 -8.82 16.78 2.20
C GLN A 333 -10.23 17.17 2.62
N THR A 334 -10.74 18.26 2.07
CA THR A 334 -12.04 18.82 2.47
C THR A 334 -13.19 17.83 2.28
N TYR A 335 -13.13 16.97 1.25
CA TYR A 335 -14.17 15.96 0.99
C TYR A 335 -14.17 14.78 1.98
N LEU A 336 -13.04 14.49 2.64
CA LEU A 336 -12.94 13.41 3.63
C LEU A 336 -13.23 13.90 5.05
N LYS A 337 -12.99 15.19 5.33
CA LYS A 337 -12.98 15.75 6.70
C LYS A 337 -12.13 14.94 7.68
N ASN A 338 -11.07 14.28 7.19
CA ASN A 338 -10.23 13.39 7.97
C ASN A 338 -9.19 14.19 8.77
N SER A 339 -9.26 14.12 10.10
CA SER A 339 -8.27 14.75 10.97
C SER A 339 -7.95 13.95 12.23
N SER A 340 -8.66 12.84 12.48
CA SER A 340 -8.52 12.05 13.70
C SER A 340 -7.45 10.98 13.60
N ILE A 341 -6.65 10.87 14.65
CA ILE A 341 -5.76 9.74 14.92
C ILE A 341 -6.51 8.82 15.89
N ARG A 342 -6.60 7.53 15.58
CA ARG A 342 -7.20 6.54 16.49
C ARG A 342 -6.18 6.10 17.55
N GLU A 343 -6.62 5.96 18.80
CA GLU A 343 -5.75 5.54 19.92
C GLU A 343 -5.12 4.16 19.66
N GLU A 344 -5.84 3.29 18.96
CA GLU A 344 -5.42 1.93 18.64
C GLU A 344 -4.19 1.90 17.73
N TRP A 345 -3.94 2.96 16.95
CA TRP A 345 -2.75 3.03 16.09
C TRP A 345 -1.46 3.08 16.90
N PHE A 346 -1.47 3.65 18.10
CA PHE A 346 -0.30 3.69 18.99
C PHE A 346 0.08 2.29 19.50
N GLN A 347 -0.83 1.32 19.42
CA GLN A 347 -0.61 -0.06 19.88
C GLN A 347 -0.29 -1.02 18.72
N HIS A 348 -0.34 -0.54 17.48
CA HIS A 348 -0.10 -1.38 16.31
C HIS A 348 1.38 -1.82 16.28
N PRO A 349 1.70 -3.12 16.13
CA PRO A 349 3.04 -3.67 16.34
C PRO A 349 4.10 -3.13 15.37
N SER A 350 3.69 -2.61 14.22
CA SER A 350 4.60 -2.01 13.24
C SER A 350 4.78 -0.49 13.39
N VAL A 351 3.95 0.17 14.21
CA VAL A 351 4.07 1.62 14.44
C VAL A 351 5.19 1.85 15.44
N PHE A 352 6.18 2.63 15.04
CA PHE A 352 7.27 3.06 15.91
C PHE A 352 6.86 4.28 16.72
N GLU A 353 6.32 5.31 16.05
CA GLU A 353 5.90 6.56 16.68
C GLU A 353 4.87 7.29 15.82
N ILE A 354 3.96 8.03 16.47
CA ILE A 354 3.03 8.95 15.81
C ILE A 354 3.34 10.37 16.25
N LEU A 355 3.74 11.19 15.29
CA LEU A 355 4.12 12.58 15.51
C LEU A 355 2.95 13.47 15.11
N THR A 356 2.27 14.03 16.11
CA THR A 356 1.11 14.88 15.88
C THR A 356 1.49 16.28 15.46
N ASP A 357 2.70 16.76 15.78
CA ASP A 357 3.13 18.16 15.62
C ASP A 357 2.07 19.16 16.15
N GLY A 358 1.48 18.84 17.30
CA GLY A 358 0.48 19.69 17.96
C GLY A 358 -0.93 19.63 17.36
N LEU A 359 -1.27 18.58 16.61
CA LEU A 359 -2.62 18.39 16.06
C LEU A 359 -3.67 18.37 17.18
N LYS A 360 -4.77 19.10 17.00
CA LYS A 360 -5.94 19.07 17.87
C LYS A 360 -7.21 18.86 17.05
N ALA A 361 -8.22 18.25 17.65
CA ALA A 361 -9.47 17.89 16.97
C ALA A 361 -10.31 19.12 16.55
N ASP A 362 -10.17 20.24 17.26
CA ASP A 362 -10.91 21.50 17.07
C ASP A 362 -10.18 22.52 16.18
N MET A 363 -9.06 22.13 15.55
CA MET A 363 -8.34 23.00 14.62
C MET A 363 -9.08 23.19 13.31
N HIS A 364 -8.90 24.36 12.70
CA HIS A 364 -9.29 24.59 11.31
C HIS A 364 -8.19 24.12 10.34
N PHE A 365 -8.58 23.51 9.22
CA PHE A 365 -7.65 23.00 8.22
C PHE A 365 -7.91 23.64 6.86
N VAL A 366 -6.84 24.03 6.17
CA VAL A 366 -6.86 24.39 4.75
C VAL A 366 -6.65 23.12 3.92
N GLU A 367 -7.19 23.08 2.69
CA GLU A 367 -6.90 22.01 1.73
C GLU A 367 -5.40 21.74 1.62
N ASP A 368 -5.03 20.46 1.58
CA ASP A 368 -3.64 20.00 1.52
C ASP A 368 -2.77 20.37 2.74
N ALA A 369 -3.36 20.87 3.84
CA ALA A 369 -2.61 21.09 5.08
C ALA A 369 -2.14 19.76 5.69
N TYR A 370 -0.88 19.72 6.13
CA TYR A 370 -0.30 18.55 6.81
C TYR A 370 -1.04 18.19 8.11
N LEU A 371 -1.28 16.90 8.35
CA LEU A 371 -2.01 16.41 9.53
C LEU A 371 -1.09 15.81 10.61
N TYR A 372 -0.31 14.80 10.28
CA TYR A 372 0.56 14.11 11.24
C TYR A 372 1.54 13.21 10.47
N ARG A 373 2.53 12.66 11.16
CA ARG A 373 3.39 11.58 10.65
C ARG A 373 3.14 10.32 11.45
N VAL A 374 3.09 9.19 10.76
CA VAL A 374 3.20 7.86 11.39
C VAL A 374 4.49 7.24 10.90
N ILE A 375 5.38 6.91 11.83
CA ILE A 375 6.64 6.20 11.57
C ILE A 375 6.40 4.72 11.82
N PHE A 376 6.87 3.88 10.90
CA PHE A 376 6.85 2.44 11.04
C PHE A 376 8.27 1.89 11.15
N SER A 377 8.43 0.81 11.91
CA SER A 377 9.70 0.09 12.08
C SER A 377 10.03 -0.88 10.94
N LYS A 378 9.20 -0.90 9.89
CA LYS A 378 9.33 -1.76 8.72
C LYS A 378 8.88 -1.05 7.44
N SER A 379 9.14 -1.68 6.30
CA SER A 379 8.69 -1.19 4.98
C SER A 379 7.17 -1.21 4.87
N ILE A 380 6.62 -0.21 4.18
CA ILE A 380 5.18 -0.04 3.90
C ILE A 380 4.89 0.08 2.40
N THR A 381 5.89 -0.22 1.57
CA THR A 381 5.77 -0.17 0.11
C THR A 381 6.25 -1.44 -0.56
N ASP A 382 5.80 -1.71 -1.77
CA ASP A 382 6.22 -2.87 -2.56
C ASP A 382 6.22 -2.57 -4.06
N ILE A 383 6.89 -3.43 -4.83
CA ILE A 383 6.91 -3.36 -6.29
C ILE A 383 6.06 -4.49 -6.87
N THR A 384 5.03 -4.16 -7.64
CA THR A 384 4.17 -5.14 -8.31
C THR A 384 4.92 -5.85 -9.46
N PRO A 385 4.41 -7.00 -9.96
CA PRO A 385 4.95 -7.64 -11.16
C PRO A 385 5.02 -6.72 -12.39
N GLU A 386 4.15 -5.71 -12.47
CA GLU A 386 4.12 -4.71 -13.52
C GLU A 386 5.15 -3.58 -13.35
N PHE A 387 5.85 -3.55 -12.21
CA PHE A 387 6.80 -2.52 -11.79
C PHE A 387 6.12 -1.22 -11.34
N ASP A 388 4.98 -1.35 -10.65
CA ASP A 388 4.35 -0.26 -9.92
C ASP A 388 4.83 -0.23 -8.48
N LEU A 389 5.20 0.95 -7.99
CA LEU A 389 5.36 1.17 -6.56
C LEU A 389 3.98 1.33 -5.91
N ILE A 390 3.67 0.47 -4.94
CA ILE A 390 2.41 0.50 -4.20
C ILE A 390 2.66 0.64 -2.70
N SER A 391 1.65 1.11 -1.98
CA SER A 391 1.54 1.10 -0.52
C SER A 391 0.17 0.54 -0.13
N TYR A 392 -0.03 0.21 1.14
CA TYR A 392 -1.35 -0.14 1.64
C TYR A 392 -2.33 1.03 1.45
N ASP A 393 -3.49 0.79 0.85
CA ASP A 393 -4.53 1.82 0.70
C ASP A 393 -4.97 2.41 2.05
N ASN A 394 -4.89 1.62 3.13
CA ASN A 394 -5.17 2.05 4.50
C ASN A 394 -4.22 3.13 5.01
N LEU A 395 -3.01 3.22 4.44
CA LEU A 395 -2.00 4.20 4.82
C LEU A 395 -1.99 5.43 3.91
N GLN A 396 -2.82 5.42 2.85
CA GLN A 396 -2.95 6.50 1.89
C GLN A 396 -4.27 7.25 2.06
N THR A 397 -4.32 8.47 1.54
CA THR A 397 -5.56 9.26 1.54
C THR A 397 -6.45 8.75 0.40
N ALA A 398 -7.70 8.35 0.63
CA ALA A 398 -8.56 7.91 -0.47
C ALA A 398 -8.70 9.02 -1.52
N SER A 399 -8.65 8.68 -2.81
CA SER A 399 -8.88 9.66 -3.89
C SER A 399 -10.32 10.17 -3.85
N GLU A 400 -10.57 11.37 -4.37
CA GLU A 400 -11.93 11.92 -4.43
C GLU A 400 -12.86 11.03 -5.28
N ASP A 401 -12.35 10.45 -6.38
CA ASP A 401 -13.11 9.52 -7.21
C ASP A 401 -13.47 8.24 -6.45
N TRP A 402 -12.50 7.62 -5.76
CA TRP A 402 -12.75 6.43 -4.93
C TRP A 402 -13.75 6.73 -3.82
N TYR A 403 -13.57 7.85 -3.11
CA TYR A 403 -14.50 8.30 -2.08
C TYR A 403 -15.93 8.46 -2.64
N LYS A 404 -16.07 9.14 -3.79
CA LYS A 404 -17.35 9.32 -4.48
C LYS A 404 -18.00 7.99 -4.88
N LYS A 405 -17.23 7.00 -5.34
CA LYS A 405 -17.78 5.66 -5.65
C LYS A 405 -18.39 5.00 -4.42
N ILE A 406 -17.67 5.00 -3.29
CA ILE A 406 -18.16 4.39 -2.05
C ILE A 406 -19.44 5.08 -1.56
N ILE A 407 -19.43 6.40 -1.41
CA ILE A 407 -20.58 7.15 -0.87
C ILE A 407 -21.80 7.15 -1.80
N SER A 408 -21.60 6.98 -3.12
CA SER A 408 -22.69 6.87 -4.10
C SER A 408 -23.28 5.46 -4.18
N GLY A 409 -22.75 4.49 -3.43
CA GLY A 409 -23.24 3.13 -3.39
C GLY A 409 -22.75 2.24 -4.54
N ASP A 410 -21.61 2.55 -5.17
CA ASP A 410 -20.95 1.63 -6.11
C ASP A 410 -20.57 0.34 -5.36
N LEU A 411 -21.34 -0.72 -5.63
CA LEU A 411 -21.19 -2.01 -4.95
C LEU A 411 -19.83 -2.67 -5.22
N LEU A 412 -19.25 -2.49 -6.42
CA LEU A 412 -17.94 -3.03 -6.73
C LEU A 412 -16.86 -2.33 -5.90
N ALA A 413 -16.91 -0.99 -5.84
CA ALA A 413 -15.98 -0.22 -5.05
C ALA A 413 -16.11 -0.57 -3.56
N LEU A 414 -17.33 -0.68 -3.04
CA LEU A 414 -17.59 -1.08 -1.66
C LEU A 414 -17.03 -2.48 -1.37
N LYS A 415 -17.29 -3.44 -2.25
CA LYS A 415 -16.79 -4.80 -2.11
C LYS A 415 -15.26 -4.86 -2.12
N ILE A 416 -14.62 -4.18 -3.06
CA ILE A 416 -13.15 -4.11 -3.14
C ILE A 416 -12.57 -3.43 -1.90
N GLY A 417 -13.13 -2.29 -1.50
CA GLY A 417 -12.71 -1.56 -0.31
C GLY A 417 -12.74 -2.46 0.93
N LEU A 418 -13.88 -3.07 1.23
CA LEU A 418 -14.00 -3.96 2.38
C LEU A 418 -13.12 -5.22 2.29
N LEU A 419 -12.98 -5.83 1.10
CA LEU A 419 -12.20 -7.05 0.89
C LEU A 419 -10.68 -6.82 1.00
N ASN A 420 -10.21 -5.63 0.64
CA ASN A 420 -8.80 -5.27 0.58
C ASN A 420 -8.33 -4.47 1.81
N GLN A 421 -9.10 -3.45 2.19
CA GLN A 421 -8.79 -2.56 3.32
C GLN A 421 -9.24 -3.14 4.66
N GLY A 422 -10.20 -4.07 4.64
CA GLY A 422 -10.75 -4.62 5.88
C GLY A 422 -11.49 -3.59 6.69
N ILE A 423 -11.62 -3.86 7.99
CA ILE A 423 -12.48 -3.08 8.86
C ILE A 423 -11.88 -2.90 10.25
N PHE A 424 -12.05 -1.70 10.79
CA PHE A 424 -11.83 -1.41 12.19
C PHE A 424 -13.12 -1.62 13.00
N ILE A 425 -13.05 -2.13 14.23
CA ILE A 425 -14.23 -2.35 15.08
C ILE A 425 -14.09 -1.46 16.31
N SER A 426 -15.06 -0.56 16.55
CA SER A 426 -15.04 0.31 17.72
C SER A 426 -15.13 -0.50 19.02
N LYS A 427 -14.75 0.10 20.16
CA LYS A 427 -14.90 -0.52 21.48
C LYS A 427 -16.37 -0.87 21.78
N ALA A 428 -17.32 -0.01 21.40
CA ALA A 428 -18.74 -0.26 21.61
C ALA A 428 -19.26 -1.41 20.74
N ALA A 429 -18.87 -1.44 19.45
CA ALA A 429 -19.18 -2.56 18.56
C ALA A 429 -18.57 -3.87 19.04
N LEU A 430 -17.31 -3.86 19.48
CA LEU A 430 -16.64 -5.05 19.97
C LEU A 430 -17.33 -5.63 21.22
N ASN A 431 -17.73 -4.78 22.16
CA ASN A 431 -18.47 -5.21 23.36
C ASN A 431 -19.83 -5.83 23.00
N PHE A 432 -20.56 -5.24 22.04
CA PHE A 432 -21.80 -5.82 21.55
C PHE A 432 -21.56 -7.19 20.91
N ILE A 433 -20.57 -7.30 20.01
CA ILE A 433 -20.24 -8.55 19.32
C ILE A 433 -19.86 -9.65 20.32
N GLN A 434 -19.08 -9.33 21.35
CA GLN A 434 -18.73 -10.28 22.41
C GLN A 434 -19.96 -10.82 23.14
N ASN A 435 -20.92 -9.96 23.47
CA ASN A 435 -22.18 -10.37 24.11
C ASN A 435 -23.08 -11.20 23.16
N TYR A 436 -22.89 -11.08 21.85
CA TYR A 436 -23.68 -11.75 20.82
C TYR A 436 -23.05 -13.07 20.31
N GLY A 437 -22.01 -13.59 20.97
CA GLY A 437 -21.36 -14.85 20.61
C GLY A 437 -19.95 -14.71 20.03
N GLY A 438 -19.38 -13.51 20.05
CA GLY A 438 -18.01 -13.23 19.64
C GLY A 438 -17.80 -13.11 18.13
N ILE A 439 -16.57 -12.79 17.74
CA ILE A 439 -16.17 -12.72 16.33
C ILE A 439 -15.94 -14.15 15.82
N LYS A 440 -16.53 -14.49 14.67
CA LYS A 440 -16.15 -15.68 13.90
C LYS A 440 -14.81 -15.41 13.24
N ASP A 441 -13.76 -16.15 13.62
CA ASP A 441 -12.55 -16.23 12.80
C ASP A 441 -12.92 -16.89 11.47
N SER A 442 -13.14 -16.10 10.43
CA SER A 442 -13.41 -16.63 9.09
C SER A 442 -12.11 -17.01 8.38
N VAL A 443 -12.23 -17.54 7.16
CA VAL A 443 -11.06 -17.86 6.33
C VAL A 443 -10.23 -16.59 6.13
N PHE A 444 -8.90 -16.69 6.19
CA PHE A 444 -8.00 -15.56 5.92
C PHE A 444 -8.01 -14.42 6.97
N ASP A 445 -8.10 -14.75 8.26
CA ASP A 445 -8.01 -13.81 9.40
C ASP A 445 -8.92 -12.58 9.21
N SER A 446 -10.22 -12.86 9.13
CA SER A 446 -11.24 -11.93 8.66
C SER A 446 -12.58 -12.12 9.38
N ILE A 447 -13.46 -11.14 9.20
CA ILE A 447 -14.87 -11.22 9.59
C ILE A 447 -15.76 -11.20 8.35
N ASP A 448 -16.86 -11.94 8.37
CA ASP A 448 -17.86 -11.91 7.29
C ASP A 448 -18.98 -10.93 7.64
N LEU A 449 -18.99 -9.79 6.94
CA LEU A 449 -19.97 -8.72 7.08
C LEU A 449 -21.16 -8.98 6.16
N ILE A 450 -22.37 -8.91 6.68
CA ILE A 450 -23.61 -9.05 5.92
C ILE A 450 -24.23 -7.65 5.75
N LEU A 451 -24.29 -7.20 4.51
CA LEU A 451 -24.94 -5.94 4.13
C LEU A 451 -26.47 -6.09 4.13
N ASN A 452 -27.21 -4.98 4.17
CA ASN A 452 -28.68 -4.99 4.17
C ASN A 452 -29.32 -5.66 2.95
N ASN A 453 -28.61 -5.72 1.82
CA ASN A 453 -29.04 -6.43 0.62
C ASN A 453 -28.72 -7.94 0.65
N GLY A 454 -28.22 -8.46 1.77
CA GLY A 454 -27.87 -9.87 1.96
C GLY A 454 -26.50 -10.27 1.40
N ILE A 455 -25.75 -9.35 0.81
CA ILE A 455 -24.40 -9.63 0.32
C ILE A 455 -23.45 -9.81 1.51
N ILE A 456 -22.70 -10.91 1.47
CA ILE A 456 -21.68 -11.23 2.46
C ILE A 456 -20.32 -10.79 1.91
N ILE A 457 -19.51 -10.11 2.70
CA ILE A 457 -18.17 -9.65 2.32
C ILE A 457 -17.17 -10.06 3.39
N ASN A 458 -16.10 -10.73 2.96
CA ASN A 458 -15.01 -11.16 3.81
C ASN A 458 -14.01 -10.01 4.03
N CYS A 459 -14.04 -9.41 5.22
CA CYS A 459 -13.30 -8.21 5.57
C CYS A 459 -12.08 -8.56 6.44
N PRO A 460 -10.83 -8.28 6.00
CA PRO A 460 -9.65 -8.42 6.85
C PRO A 460 -9.84 -7.71 8.20
N TYR A 461 -9.38 -8.35 9.27
CA TYR A 461 -9.46 -7.80 10.62
C TYR A 461 -8.15 -8.07 11.36
N LYS A 462 -7.53 -7.03 11.93
CA LYS A 462 -6.23 -7.09 12.64
C LYS A 462 -5.02 -7.58 11.81
N ILE A 463 -5.17 -7.66 10.50
CA ILE A 463 -4.08 -7.96 9.56
C ILE A 463 -4.01 -6.86 8.50
N ASN A 464 -2.89 -6.77 7.77
CA ASN A 464 -2.75 -5.87 6.60
C ASN A 464 -3.15 -4.42 6.87
N TYR A 465 -2.82 -3.91 8.06
CA TYR A 465 -3.17 -2.55 8.50
C TYR A 465 -4.69 -2.28 8.52
N ALA A 466 -5.53 -3.29 8.72
CA ALA A 466 -6.98 -3.11 8.89
C ALA A 466 -7.32 -2.16 10.05
N ASP A 467 -6.45 -2.01 11.06
CA ASP A 467 -6.59 -1.02 12.13
C ASP A 467 -6.52 0.42 11.62
N PHE A 468 -5.93 0.64 10.44
CA PHE A 468 -5.91 1.92 9.71
C PHE A 468 -7.05 2.04 8.68
N SER A 469 -7.94 1.04 8.59
CA SER A 469 -9.03 1.05 7.61
C SER A 469 -9.91 2.30 7.74
N PRO A 470 -10.28 2.95 6.63
CA PRO A 470 -11.30 4.00 6.63
C PRO A 470 -12.70 3.46 6.91
N PHE A 471 -12.91 2.14 6.79
CA PHE A 471 -14.14 1.46 7.18
C PHE A 471 -14.10 1.11 8.65
N PHE A 472 -15.19 1.39 9.37
CA PHE A 472 -15.34 0.90 10.73
C PHE A 472 -16.77 0.51 11.08
N LEU A 473 -16.88 -0.43 12.02
CA LEU A 473 -18.12 -0.77 12.69
C LEU A 473 -18.30 0.05 13.95
N GLU A 474 -19.47 0.64 14.08
CA GLU A 474 -19.94 1.28 15.29
C GLU A 474 -21.21 0.59 15.80
N TYR A 475 -21.44 0.61 17.11
CA TYR A 475 -22.70 0.16 17.70
C TYR A 475 -23.50 1.36 18.16
N PHE A 476 -24.64 1.59 17.50
CA PHE A 476 -25.50 2.72 17.79
C PHE A 476 -26.97 2.28 17.74
N SER A 477 -27.76 2.75 18.70
CA SER A 477 -29.21 2.52 18.75
C SER A 477 -29.66 1.05 18.60
N GLY A 478 -28.90 0.10 19.18
CA GLY A 478 -29.28 -1.31 19.18
C GLY A 478 -28.79 -2.14 18.00
N GLN A 479 -28.08 -1.54 17.04
CA GLN A 479 -27.60 -2.21 15.82
C GLN A 479 -26.15 -1.88 15.50
N LEU A 480 -25.50 -2.73 14.69
CA LEU A 480 -24.20 -2.44 14.10
C LEU A 480 -24.39 -1.59 12.85
N GLU A 481 -23.58 -0.55 12.71
CA GLU A 481 -23.55 0.33 11.54
C GLU A 481 -22.16 0.31 10.90
N LEU A 482 -22.13 0.22 9.57
CA LEU A 482 -20.91 0.38 8.80
C LEU A 482 -20.71 1.86 8.47
N HIS A 483 -19.52 2.37 8.77
CA HIS A 483 -19.11 3.73 8.45
C HIS A 483 -17.92 3.71 7.50
N TYR A 484 -17.79 4.77 6.70
CA TYR A 484 -16.64 5.06 5.86
C TYR A 484 -16.26 6.53 6.06
N TYR A 485 -15.10 6.77 6.68
CA TYR A 485 -14.74 8.09 7.22
C TYR A 485 -15.87 8.68 8.09
N ASP A 486 -16.40 9.85 7.75
CA ASP A 486 -17.49 10.52 8.49
C ASP A 486 -18.90 10.10 8.05
N LYS A 487 -19.03 9.14 7.12
CA LYS A 487 -20.31 8.73 6.53
C LYS A 487 -20.78 7.38 7.06
N CYS A 488 -21.99 7.34 7.60
CA CYS A 488 -22.70 6.10 7.84
C CYS A 488 -23.19 5.54 6.49
N LEU A 489 -22.76 4.32 6.16
CA LEU A 489 -23.21 3.57 4.97
C LEU A 489 -24.47 2.75 5.25
N GLY A 490 -24.82 2.56 6.53
CA GLY A 490 -26.06 1.92 6.98
C GLY A 490 -25.84 0.73 7.90
N PRO A 491 -26.94 0.09 8.33
CA PRO A 491 -26.87 -1.06 9.22
C PRO A 491 -26.26 -2.27 8.54
N VAL A 492 -25.62 -3.11 9.34
CA VAL A 492 -24.98 -4.36 8.94
C VAL A 492 -25.15 -5.41 10.02
N SER A 493 -25.02 -6.68 9.65
CA SER A 493 -24.91 -7.78 10.60
C SER A 493 -23.65 -8.58 10.34
N LEU A 494 -23.31 -9.47 11.28
CA LEU A 494 -22.18 -10.38 11.13
C LEU A 494 -22.69 -11.79 10.92
N GLU A 495 -21.97 -12.57 10.13
CA GLU A 495 -22.24 -14.00 10.08
C GLU A 495 -21.96 -14.63 11.46
N PRO A 496 -22.94 -15.34 12.06
CA PRO A 496 -22.76 -15.90 13.39
C PRO A 496 -21.65 -16.95 13.39
N ASN A 497 -20.90 -16.99 14.49
CA ASN A 497 -19.90 -18.04 14.70
C ASN A 497 -20.56 -19.42 14.75
N ASN A 498 -19.87 -20.45 14.27
CA ASN A 498 -20.33 -21.82 14.41
C ASN A 498 -19.89 -22.35 15.78
N PRO A 499 -20.79 -22.48 16.78
CA PRO A 499 -20.41 -22.89 18.13
C PRO A 499 -19.83 -24.30 18.18
N ASP A 500 -20.06 -25.10 17.14
CA ASP A 500 -19.68 -26.50 17.12
C ASP A 500 -18.31 -26.75 16.45
N LYS A 501 -17.64 -25.70 15.97
CA LYS A 501 -16.33 -25.83 15.28
C LYS A 501 -15.24 -26.46 16.17
N ASP A 502 -15.36 -26.26 17.48
CA ASP A 502 -14.40 -26.72 18.48
C ASP A 502 -14.83 -28.02 19.18
N ARG A 503 -15.95 -28.64 18.74
CA ARG A 503 -16.27 -30.02 19.11
C ARG A 503 -15.13 -30.94 18.67
N ILE A 504 -14.87 -31.97 19.46
CA ILE A 504 -13.88 -33.00 19.15
C ILE A 504 -14.58 -34.30 18.76
N THR A 505 -14.00 -35.03 17.83
CA THR A 505 -14.49 -36.36 17.45
C THR A 505 -14.31 -37.35 18.61
N ARG A 506 -15.17 -38.37 18.64
CA ARG A 506 -15.25 -39.29 19.79
C ARG A 506 -14.02 -40.18 19.95
N ASN A 507 -13.43 -40.60 18.83
CA ASN A 507 -12.38 -41.62 18.83
C ASN A 507 -10.98 -41.01 18.81
N SER A 508 -10.78 -40.00 17.96
CA SER A 508 -9.45 -39.44 17.69
C SER A 508 -9.21 -38.07 18.33
N ASN A 509 -10.19 -37.53 19.06
CA ASN A 509 -10.13 -36.21 19.70
C ASN A 509 -9.79 -35.06 18.73
N VAL A 510 -10.21 -35.18 17.48
CA VAL A 510 -9.88 -34.20 16.44
C VAL A 510 -10.92 -33.09 16.42
N PRO A 511 -10.52 -31.81 16.49
CA PRO A 511 -11.47 -30.71 16.40
C PRO A 511 -12.21 -30.70 15.05
N TYR A 512 -13.53 -30.50 15.05
CA TYR A 512 -14.37 -30.50 13.85
C TYR A 512 -13.89 -29.47 12.81
N ARG A 513 -13.34 -28.33 13.23
CA ARG A 513 -12.70 -27.31 12.38
C ARG A 513 -11.53 -27.84 11.54
N ARG A 514 -10.91 -28.97 11.92
CA ARG A 514 -9.86 -29.63 11.14
C ARG A 514 -10.43 -30.44 9.98
N LEU A 515 -11.63 -31.00 10.16
CA LEU A 515 -12.29 -31.86 9.18
C LEU A 515 -13.35 -31.13 8.35
N SER A 516 -13.80 -29.96 8.81
CA SER A 516 -14.88 -29.22 8.16
C SER A 516 -14.83 -27.72 8.41
N TYR A 517 -15.48 -26.96 7.54
CA TYR A 517 -15.79 -25.55 7.73
C TYR A 517 -17.21 -25.26 7.25
N SER A 518 -18.01 -24.60 8.09
CA SER A 518 -19.36 -24.15 7.73
C SER A 518 -19.43 -22.63 7.73
N GLY A 519 -19.81 -22.05 6.59
CA GLY A 519 -19.90 -20.61 6.40
C GLY A 519 -20.56 -20.25 5.07
N GLY A 520 -21.17 -19.07 5.01
CA GLY A 520 -22.17 -18.72 4.01
C GLY A 520 -23.29 -19.75 4.03
N ASP A 521 -23.52 -20.37 2.88
CA ASP A 521 -24.47 -21.46 2.69
C ASP A 521 -23.79 -22.75 2.23
N ARG A 522 -22.52 -22.95 2.63
CA ARG A 522 -21.68 -24.06 2.19
C ARG A 522 -21.07 -24.81 3.37
N LEU A 523 -21.18 -26.13 3.35
CA LEU A 523 -20.38 -27.02 4.19
C LEU A 523 -19.15 -27.47 3.40
N ARG A 524 -17.95 -27.12 3.87
CA ARG A 524 -16.70 -27.68 3.37
C ARG A 524 -16.31 -28.90 4.20
N ILE A 525 -15.98 -30.01 3.54
CA ILE A 525 -15.37 -31.21 4.12
C ILE A 525 -13.93 -31.31 3.63
N HIS A 526 -12.99 -31.42 4.55
CA HIS A 526 -11.58 -31.63 4.25
C HIS A 526 -11.32 -33.12 4.05
N HIS A 527 -10.92 -33.51 2.84
CA HIS A 527 -10.54 -34.89 2.55
C HIS A 527 -9.12 -35.22 3.04
N THR A 528 -8.31 -34.19 3.30
CA THR A 528 -6.93 -34.30 3.81
C THR A 528 -6.68 -33.18 4.82
N ASP A 529 -5.95 -33.48 5.89
CA ASP A 529 -5.67 -32.50 6.97
C ASP A 529 -4.43 -31.65 6.70
N ILE A 530 -3.43 -32.20 6.00
CA ILE A 530 -2.25 -31.45 5.54
C ILE A 530 -2.09 -31.62 4.04
N CYS A 531 -1.95 -30.52 3.32
CA CYS A 531 -1.62 -30.53 1.89
C CYS A 531 -0.29 -31.26 1.61
N VAL A 532 -0.28 -32.13 0.59
CA VAL A 532 0.90 -32.90 0.15
C VAL A 532 2.12 -32.02 -0.11
N PHE A 533 1.93 -30.82 -0.64
CA PHE A 533 3.04 -29.88 -0.90
C PHE A 533 3.60 -29.23 0.37
N LYS A 534 2.80 -29.13 1.45
CA LYS A 534 3.33 -28.73 2.76
C LYS A 534 4.16 -29.85 3.36
N ARG A 535 3.69 -31.10 3.29
CA ARG A 535 4.47 -32.28 3.73
C ARG A 535 5.79 -32.42 2.97
N GLY A 536 5.79 -32.09 1.68
CA GLY A 536 6.96 -32.15 0.79
C GLY A 536 7.92 -30.95 0.83
N ASN A 537 7.74 -29.99 1.77
CA ASN A 537 8.54 -28.76 1.85
C ASN A 537 8.62 -27.95 0.54
N ASN A 538 7.56 -28.01 -0.28
CA ASN A 538 7.44 -27.30 -1.55
C ASN A 538 6.09 -26.57 -1.64
N CYS A 539 5.68 -25.96 -0.52
CA CYS A 539 4.40 -25.29 -0.36
C CYS A 539 4.29 -23.98 -1.17
N CYS A 540 3.06 -23.60 -1.53
CA CYS A 540 2.79 -22.30 -2.12
C CYS A 540 3.13 -21.19 -1.12
N GLN A 541 3.87 -20.17 -1.57
CA GLN A 541 4.44 -19.13 -0.71
C GLN A 541 3.38 -18.25 -0.04
N PHE A 542 2.21 -18.09 -0.67
CA PHE A 542 1.06 -17.36 -0.16
C PHE A 542 0.14 -18.17 0.78
N CYS A 543 0.37 -19.47 0.95
CA CYS A 543 -0.58 -20.37 1.62
C CYS A 543 -0.32 -20.49 3.13
N ASN A 544 -1.33 -20.17 3.94
CA ASN A 544 -1.29 -20.24 5.41
C ASN A 544 -1.88 -21.54 6.01
N LEU A 545 -2.14 -22.58 5.20
CA LEU A 545 -2.65 -23.87 5.72
C LEU A 545 -1.72 -24.42 6.83
N PRO A 546 -2.26 -25.18 7.80
CA PRO A 546 -1.43 -25.76 8.86
C PRO A 546 -0.36 -26.70 8.30
N VAL A 547 0.77 -26.77 9.01
CA VAL A 547 1.86 -27.74 8.74
C VAL A 547 1.81 -28.94 9.70
N ASN A 548 1.15 -28.79 10.84
CA ASN A 548 0.95 -29.86 11.82
C ASN A 548 -0.38 -30.54 11.57
N GLY A 549 -0.39 -31.86 11.70
CA GLY A 549 -1.55 -32.70 11.43
C GLY A 549 -2.22 -33.26 12.66
N PHE A 550 -3.35 -33.89 12.42
CA PHE A 550 -4.03 -34.80 13.34
C PHE A 550 -4.14 -36.18 12.71
N ASP A 551 -4.03 -37.21 13.53
CA ASP A 551 -4.42 -38.55 13.13
C ASP A 551 -5.94 -38.66 13.28
N TYR A 552 -6.63 -39.02 12.18
CA TYR A 552 -8.08 -39.25 12.16
C TYR A 552 -8.40 -40.41 11.23
N THR A 553 -9.54 -41.04 11.47
CA THR A 553 -10.06 -42.14 10.66
C THR A 553 -11.19 -41.68 9.76
N PHE A 554 -11.66 -42.57 8.87
CA PHE A 554 -12.83 -42.25 8.04
C PHE A 554 -14.10 -42.10 8.90
N GLU A 555 -14.20 -42.83 10.01
CA GLU A 555 -15.29 -42.72 10.97
C GLU A 555 -15.38 -41.34 11.61
N ASP A 556 -14.23 -40.67 11.84
CA ASP A 556 -14.21 -39.28 12.31
C ASP A 556 -14.82 -38.32 11.28
N ILE A 557 -14.54 -38.52 9.98
CA ILE A 557 -15.15 -37.73 8.89
C ILE A 557 -16.67 -38.00 8.83
N GLN A 558 -17.07 -39.27 8.94
CA GLN A 558 -18.48 -39.67 8.95
C GLN A 558 -19.24 -39.02 10.10
N GLU A 559 -18.67 -39.00 11.31
CA GLU A 559 -19.25 -38.32 12.48
C GLU A 559 -19.53 -36.84 12.20
N VAL A 560 -18.55 -36.14 11.62
CA VAL A 560 -18.67 -34.72 11.27
C VAL A 560 -19.72 -34.50 10.19
N ILE A 561 -19.75 -35.33 9.15
CA ILE A 561 -20.77 -35.27 8.09
C ILE A 561 -22.17 -35.45 8.69
N ASP A 562 -22.39 -36.49 9.49
CA ASP A 562 -23.68 -36.78 10.11
C ASP A 562 -24.17 -35.63 10.99
N PHE A 563 -23.25 -35.05 11.76
CA PHE A 563 -23.55 -33.90 12.60
C PHE A 563 -24.08 -32.73 11.76
N TYR A 564 -23.37 -32.33 10.70
CA TYR A 564 -23.80 -31.19 9.89
C TYR A 564 -24.99 -31.48 9.00
N LEU A 565 -25.11 -32.69 8.42
CA LEU A 565 -26.30 -33.08 7.66
C LEU A 565 -27.57 -32.98 8.52
N THR A 566 -27.48 -33.37 9.80
CA THR A 566 -28.60 -33.25 10.76
C THR A 566 -28.87 -31.79 11.14
N LYS A 567 -27.81 -31.02 11.39
CA LYS A 567 -27.91 -29.60 11.77
C LYS A 567 -28.47 -28.72 10.64
N GLY A 568 -28.15 -29.03 9.39
CA GLY A 568 -28.49 -28.21 8.23
C GLY A 568 -27.72 -26.89 8.17
N GLY A 569 -28.28 -25.89 7.47
CA GLY A 569 -27.70 -24.54 7.35
C GLY A 569 -26.80 -24.33 6.14
N PHE A 570 -26.76 -25.27 5.18
CA PHE A 570 -26.04 -25.13 3.91
C PHE A 570 -26.91 -25.63 2.75
N ARG A 571 -26.67 -25.12 1.55
CA ARG A 571 -27.33 -25.53 0.30
C ARG A 571 -26.50 -26.51 -0.52
N HIS A 572 -25.19 -26.54 -0.29
CA HIS A 572 -24.26 -27.38 -1.04
C HIS A 572 -23.02 -27.73 -0.21
N ILE A 573 -22.31 -28.78 -0.64
CA ILE A 573 -21.12 -29.30 0.01
C ILE A 573 -19.92 -29.08 -0.90
N LEU A 574 -18.80 -28.63 -0.34
CA LEU A 574 -17.49 -28.58 -1.01
C LEU A 574 -16.56 -29.62 -0.38
N ILE A 575 -15.99 -30.51 -1.18
CA ILE A 575 -14.91 -31.40 -0.76
C ILE A 575 -13.59 -30.79 -1.26
N GLY A 576 -12.69 -30.47 -0.34
CA GLY A 576 -11.42 -29.77 -0.64
C GLY A 576 -10.81 -29.14 0.61
N GLY A 577 -9.77 -28.31 0.47
CA GLY A 577 -9.12 -27.62 1.61
C GLY A 577 -7.63 -27.94 1.79
N GLY A 578 -7.12 -28.89 1.03
CA GLY A 578 -5.72 -29.24 0.83
C GLY A 578 -5.61 -30.09 -0.43
N SER A 579 -4.40 -30.33 -0.93
CA SER A 579 -4.16 -31.27 -2.02
C SER A 579 -3.60 -32.58 -1.45
N GLU A 580 -3.98 -33.71 -2.04
CA GLU A 580 -3.37 -35.02 -1.78
C GLU A 580 -2.80 -35.59 -3.10
N SER A 581 -2.05 -36.68 -3.05
CA SER A 581 -1.66 -37.36 -4.30
C SER A 581 -2.90 -37.84 -5.06
N ILE A 582 -2.96 -37.64 -6.39
CA ILE A 582 -4.16 -37.87 -7.22
C ILE A 582 -4.79 -39.24 -6.96
N SER A 583 -3.99 -40.32 -6.94
CA SER A 583 -4.50 -41.68 -6.71
C SER A 583 -5.12 -41.88 -5.33
N HIS A 584 -4.56 -41.29 -4.27
CA HIS A 584 -5.10 -41.39 -2.92
C HIS A 584 -6.27 -40.42 -2.68
N GLU A 585 -6.26 -39.28 -3.37
CA GLU A 585 -7.30 -38.25 -3.30
C GLU A 585 -8.64 -38.82 -3.80
N SER A 586 -8.65 -39.44 -4.97
CA SER A 586 -9.89 -39.95 -5.59
C SER A 586 -10.55 -41.07 -4.78
N ASP A 587 -9.79 -42.04 -4.25
CA ASP A 587 -10.34 -43.11 -3.41
C ASP A 587 -11.01 -42.56 -2.14
N THR A 588 -10.36 -41.60 -1.49
CA THR A 588 -10.89 -40.97 -0.28
C THR A 588 -12.14 -40.14 -0.60
N VAL A 589 -12.11 -39.37 -1.69
CA VAL A 589 -13.24 -38.57 -2.15
C VAL A 589 -14.43 -39.44 -2.50
N LEU A 590 -14.24 -40.55 -3.23
CA LEU A 590 -15.32 -41.48 -3.58
C LEU A 590 -15.98 -42.05 -2.33
N LYS A 591 -15.21 -42.45 -1.31
CA LYS A 591 -15.76 -42.90 -0.02
C LYS A 591 -16.62 -41.83 0.65
N ILE A 592 -16.12 -40.59 0.72
CA ILE A 592 -16.85 -39.45 1.28
C ILE A 592 -18.15 -39.19 0.50
N VAL A 593 -18.08 -39.17 -0.84
CA VAL A 593 -19.23 -38.89 -1.70
C VAL A 593 -20.30 -39.96 -1.59
N HIS A 594 -19.93 -41.24 -1.64
CA HIS A 594 -20.87 -42.34 -1.45
C HIS A 594 -21.57 -42.24 -0.09
N TYR A 595 -20.81 -41.99 0.98
CA TYR A 595 -21.38 -41.83 2.32
C TYR A 595 -22.38 -40.66 2.41
N ILE A 596 -22.05 -39.51 1.79
CA ILE A 596 -22.97 -38.37 1.73
C ILE A 596 -24.22 -38.74 0.93
N ARG A 597 -24.07 -39.41 -0.22
CA ARG A 597 -25.17 -39.75 -1.13
C ARG A 597 -26.14 -40.77 -0.57
N GLU A 598 -25.70 -41.65 0.33
CA GLU A 598 -26.58 -42.55 1.09
C GLU A 598 -27.56 -41.77 1.99
N LYS A 599 -27.22 -40.54 2.37
CA LYS A 599 -27.94 -39.75 3.37
C LYS A 599 -28.56 -38.48 2.82
N ASN A 600 -28.02 -37.93 1.73
CA ASN A 600 -28.30 -36.58 1.28
C ASN A 600 -27.99 -36.33 -0.22
N ASN A 601 -28.88 -35.57 -0.87
CA ASN A 601 -28.79 -35.24 -2.30
C ASN A 601 -28.29 -33.81 -2.61
N SER A 602 -27.68 -33.11 -1.64
CA SER A 602 -27.15 -31.76 -1.85
C SER A 602 -26.10 -31.76 -2.98
N PRO A 603 -26.02 -30.69 -3.78
CA PRO A 603 -24.93 -30.51 -4.73
C PRO A 603 -23.56 -30.67 -4.06
N ILE A 604 -22.66 -31.40 -4.71
CA ILE A 604 -21.28 -31.62 -4.24
C ILE A 604 -20.32 -31.01 -5.25
N TYR A 605 -19.54 -30.06 -4.77
CA TYR A 605 -18.40 -29.48 -5.47
C TYR A 605 -17.10 -30.16 -5.02
N LEU A 606 -16.34 -30.74 -5.96
CA LEU A 606 -14.98 -31.21 -5.70
C LEU A 606 -13.92 -30.20 -6.18
N MET A 607 -12.99 -29.86 -5.30
CA MET A 607 -11.78 -29.10 -5.64
C MET A 607 -10.54 -29.94 -5.32
N CYS A 608 -9.78 -30.30 -6.36
CA CYS A 608 -8.62 -31.20 -6.27
C CYS A 608 -7.53 -30.83 -7.30
N LEU A 609 -6.46 -31.63 -7.35
CA LEU A 609 -5.43 -31.54 -8.40
C LEU A 609 -5.98 -31.97 -9.78
N PRO A 610 -5.35 -31.55 -10.89
CA PRO A 610 -5.89 -31.81 -12.24
C PRO A 610 -5.79 -33.29 -12.62
N ILE A 611 -6.94 -33.97 -12.64
CA ILE A 611 -7.08 -35.38 -13.03
C ILE A 611 -6.99 -35.50 -14.55
N GLN A 612 -6.06 -36.34 -15.05
CA GLN A 612 -5.87 -36.59 -16.48
C GLN A 612 -6.62 -37.83 -16.99
N ASN A 613 -7.02 -38.73 -16.10
CA ASN A 613 -7.66 -39.99 -16.47
C ASN A 613 -9.17 -39.79 -16.63
N ASP A 614 -9.68 -39.96 -17.84
CA ASP A 614 -11.10 -39.78 -18.16
C ASP A 614 -12.00 -40.78 -17.40
N ALA A 615 -11.56 -42.03 -17.19
CA ALA A 615 -12.33 -43.03 -16.45
C ALA A 615 -12.46 -42.67 -14.96
N GLU A 616 -11.46 -42.01 -14.40
CA GLU A 616 -11.48 -41.51 -13.02
C GLU A 616 -12.44 -40.33 -12.88
N LEU A 617 -12.43 -39.40 -13.85
CA LEU A 617 -13.41 -38.32 -13.94
C LEU A 617 -14.84 -38.84 -14.07
N GLU A 618 -15.06 -39.85 -14.93
CA GLU A 618 -16.37 -40.51 -15.08
C GLU A 618 -16.82 -41.17 -13.78
N SER A 619 -15.91 -41.85 -13.07
CA SER A 619 -16.20 -42.48 -11.77
C SER A 619 -16.65 -41.44 -10.73
N LEU A 620 -15.96 -40.29 -10.65
CA LEU A 620 -16.32 -39.18 -9.78
C LEU A 620 -17.69 -38.55 -10.15
N TYR A 621 -17.96 -38.39 -11.44
CA TYR A 621 -19.25 -37.91 -11.93
C TYR A 621 -20.39 -38.87 -11.56
N HIS A 622 -20.21 -40.18 -11.82
CA HIS A 622 -21.20 -41.21 -11.52
C HIS A 622 -21.43 -41.43 -10.03
N ALA A 623 -20.42 -41.17 -9.19
CA ALA A 623 -20.60 -41.14 -7.73
C ALA A 623 -21.53 -40.02 -7.25
N GLY A 624 -21.82 -39.02 -8.10
CA GLY A 624 -22.78 -37.96 -7.84
C GLY A 624 -22.17 -36.60 -7.54
N ILE A 625 -20.91 -36.35 -7.92
CA ILE A 625 -20.29 -35.03 -7.86
C ILE A 625 -20.91 -34.13 -8.93
N THR A 626 -21.47 -33.00 -8.53
CA THR A 626 -22.24 -32.12 -9.44
C THR A 626 -21.39 -31.02 -10.06
N GLU A 627 -20.30 -30.64 -9.40
CA GLU A 627 -19.40 -29.57 -9.84
C GLU A 627 -17.94 -29.96 -9.54
N ILE A 628 -16.99 -29.57 -10.39
CA ILE A 628 -15.57 -29.88 -10.23
C ILE A 628 -14.70 -28.66 -10.55
N GLY A 629 -13.51 -28.57 -9.96
CA GLY A 629 -12.59 -27.49 -10.27
C GLY A 629 -11.13 -27.82 -9.99
N PHE A 630 -10.29 -27.41 -10.92
CA PHE A 630 -8.83 -27.53 -10.86
C PHE A 630 -8.25 -26.11 -10.89
N ASN A 631 -7.76 -25.63 -9.76
CA ASN A 631 -7.33 -24.24 -9.61
C ASN A 631 -5.93 -24.05 -10.18
N ILE A 632 -5.82 -23.22 -11.22
CA ILE A 632 -4.55 -22.84 -11.83
C ILE A 632 -3.77 -21.89 -10.92
N GLU A 633 -4.47 -20.97 -10.23
CA GLU A 633 -3.97 -19.93 -9.32
C GLU A 633 -3.06 -18.88 -9.99
N ILE A 634 -2.04 -19.28 -10.74
CA ILE A 634 -1.11 -18.40 -11.47
C ILE A 634 -0.96 -18.94 -12.89
N TRP A 635 -1.20 -18.12 -13.90
CA TRP A 635 -1.22 -18.53 -15.30
C TRP A 635 0.18 -18.70 -15.90
N ASP A 636 1.14 -17.84 -15.54
CA ASP A 636 2.51 -17.95 -16.04
C ASP A 636 3.28 -19.08 -15.36
N ASP A 637 3.72 -20.07 -16.15
CA ASP A 637 4.43 -21.26 -15.63
C ASP A 637 5.73 -20.92 -14.86
N LYS A 638 6.43 -19.82 -15.20
CA LYS A 638 7.68 -19.45 -14.49
C LYS A 638 7.35 -18.84 -13.14
N ILE A 639 6.36 -17.94 -13.08
CA ILE A 639 5.88 -17.34 -11.83
C ILE A 639 5.25 -18.44 -10.95
N ALA A 640 4.45 -19.34 -11.52
CA ALA A 640 3.85 -20.46 -10.83
C ALA A 640 4.90 -21.37 -10.19
N LYS A 641 5.97 -21.73 -10.91
CA LYS A 641 7.09 -22.53 -10.34
C LYS A 641 7.81 -21.82 -9.20
N LYS A 642 7.93 -20.49 -9.28
CA LYS A 642 8.59 -19.68 -8.24
C LYS A 642 7.72 -19.57 -6.98
N LEU A 643 6.46 -19.22 -7.12
CA LEU A 643 5.55 -18.94 -6.00
C LEU A 643 4.82 -20.20 -5.49
N MET A 644 4.77 -21.27 -6.27
CA MET A 644 4.13 -22.55 -5.94
C MET A 644 5.08 -23.72 -6.27
N PRO A 645 6.23 -23.87 -5.58
CA PRO A 645 7.30 -24.79 -5.97
C PRO A 645 6.92 -26.27 -6.12
N GLY A 646 5.83 -26.71 -5.48
CA GLY A 646 5.20 -28.01 -5.71
C GLY A 646 4.17 -27.96 -6.84
N LYS A 647 3.06 -27.25 -6.61
CA LYS A 647 1.91 -27.21 -7.52
C LYS A 647 2.24 -26.63 -8.92
N GLY A 648 3.11 -25.63 -8.98
CA GLY A 648 3.60 -25.01 -10.22
C GLY A 648 4.52 -25.91 -11.06
N ARG A 649 4.89 -27.11 -10.58
CA ARG A 649 5.53 -28.12 -11.43
C ARG A 649 4.55 -28.76 -12.41
N ILE A 650 3.26 -28.74 -12.09
CA ILE A 650 2.19 -29.15 -13.00
C ILE A 650 2.02 -28.02 -14.01
N SER A 651 2.19 -28.31 -15.31
CA SER A 651 2.13 -27.28 -16.33
C SER A 651 0.71 -26.74 -16.50
N ARG A 652 0.61 -25.48 -16.93
CA ARG A 652 -0.64 -24.88 -17.40
C ARG A 652 -1.39 -25.78 -18.39
N GLU A 653 -0.67 -26.42 -19.32
CA GLU A 653 -1.25 -27.33 -20.31
C GLU A 653 -1.95 -28.53 -19.65
N THR A 654 -1.32 -29.13 -18.64
CA THR A 654 -1.92 -30.23 -17.87
C THR A 654 -3.21 -29.81 -17.17
N TYR A 655 -3.24 -28.61 -16.57
CA TYR A 655 -4.47 -28.05 -16.00
C TYR A 655 -5.56 -27.84 -17.06
N MET A 656 -5.22 -27.22 -18.19
CA MET A 656 -6.18 -26.94 -19.25
C MET A 656 -6.73 -28.23 -19.86
N ASN A 657 -5.91 -29.25 -20.08
CA ASN A 657 -6.37 -30.55 -20.58
C ASN A 657 -7.35 -31.22 -19.61
N ALA A 658 -7.05 -31.23 -18.30
CA ALA A 658 -7.97 -31.75 -17.28
C ALA A 658 -9.29 -30.99 -17.27
N LEU A 659 -9.25 -29.65 -17.29
CA LEU A 659 -10.45 -28.82 -17.28
C LEU A 659 -11.32 -29.04 -18.52
N LYS A 660 -10.70 -29.18 -19.70
CA LYS A 660 -11.42 -29.51 -20.95
C LYS A 660 -12.06 -30.89 -20.90
N ASN A 661 -11.35 -31.90 -20.37
CA ASN A 661 -11.90 -33.24 -20.23
C ASN A 661 -13.06 -33.26 -19.22
N ALA A 662 -12.90 -32.60 -18.07
CA ALA A 662 -14.00 -32.39 -17.13
C ALA A 662 -15.19 -31.67 -17.79
N ARG A 663 -14.96 -30.67 -18.63
CA ARG A 663 -16.05 -29.96 -19.34
C ARG A 663 -16.86 -30.89 -20.25
N LYS A 664 -16.25 -31.91 -20.87
CA LYS A 664 -16.97 -32.89 -21.69
C LYS A 664 -17.97 -33.72 -20.87
N ILE A 665 -17.64 -33.98 -19.59
CA ILE A 665 -18.42 -34.80 -18.65
C ILE A 665 -19.46 -33.95 -17.91
N TRP A 666 -19.03 -32.89 -17.22
CA TRP A 666 -19.89 -31.98 -16.45
C TRP A 666 -20.55 -30.94 -17.36
N LYS A 667 -21.60 -31.34 -18.10
CA LYS A 667 -22.23 -30.53 -19.16
C LYS A 667 -23.01 -29.29 -18.70
N LYS A 668 -23.39 -29.21 -17.42
CA LYS A 668 -24.14 -28.06 -16.91
C LYS A 668 -23.32 -26.76 -17.03
N PRO A 669 -23.95 -25.60 -17.26
CA PRO A 669 -23.24 -24.33 -17.17
C PRO A 669 -22.58 -24.20 -15.80
N TYR A 670 -21.37 -23.64 -15.76
CA TYR A 670 -20.66 -23.29 -14.52
C TYR A 670 -20.27 -24.48 -13.61
N SER A 671 -20.48 -25.73 -14.03
CA SER A 671 -20.12 -26.91 -13.24
C SER A 671 -18.63 -27.28 -13.30
N VAL A 672 -17.86 -26.61 -14.17
CA VAL A 672 -16.40 -26.69 -14.20
C VAL A 672 -15.83 -25.30 -13.98
N ARG A 673 -14.86 -25.17 -13.07
CA ARG A 673 -14.30 -23.88 -12.67
C ARG A 673 -12.80 -23.95 -12.37
N SER A 674 -12.14 -22.80 -12.45
CA SER A 674 -10.76 -22.64 -12.03
C SER A 674 -10.56 -21.30 -11.33
N LEU A 675 -9.88 -21.31 -10.19
CA LEU A 675 -9.51 -20.11 -9.44
C LEU A 675 -8.17 -19.55 -9.94
N LEU A 676 -8.12 -18.23 -10.07
CA LEU A 676 -6.94 -17.41 -10.35
C LEU A 676 -6.71 -16.44 -9.18
N ILE A 677 -5.45 -16.26 -8.78
CA ILE A 677 -5.05 -15.29 -7.76
C ILE A 677 -4.62 -14.01 -8.46
N VAL A 678 -5.35 -12.92 -8.23
CA VAL A 678 -5.04 -11.62 -8.82
C VAL A 678 -4.02 -10.88 -7.94
N GLY A 679 -3.00 -10.29 -8.58
CA GLY A 679 -1.96 -9.51 -7.91
C GLY A 679 -0.58 -10.16 -7.80
N LEU A 680 -0.45 -11.45 -8.15
CA LEU A 680 0.83 -12.18 -8.09
C LEU A 680 1.55 -12.32 -9.43
N GLU A 681 0.88 -11.95 -10.52
CA GLU A 681 1.42 -11.95 -11.87
C GLU A 681 0.92 -10.72 -12.64
N PRO A 682 1.56 -10.37 -13.77
CA PRO A 682 1.07 -9.30 -14.63
C PRO A 682 -0.39 -9.51 -15.04
N ALA A 683 -1.21 -8.45 -14.97
CA ALA A 683 -2.63 -8.49 -15.29
C ALA A 683 -2.95 -9.09 -16.66
N ILE A 684 -2.07 -8.92 -17.66
CA ILE A 684 -2.22 -9.50 -18.99
C ILE A 684 -2.26 -11.05 -18.97
N ASN A 685 -1.54 -11.68 -18.05
CA ASN A 685 -1.54 -13.14 -17.90
C ASN A 685 -2.87 -13.61 -17.31
N THR A 686 -3.38 -12.90 -16.31
CA THR A 686 -4.72 -13.17 -15.75
C THR A 686 -5.83 -12.95 -16.78
N GLU A 687 -5.72 -11.92 -17.62
CA GLU A 687 -6.65 -11.66 -18.73
C GLU A 687 -6.63 -12.79 -19.76
N GLU A 688 -5.44 -13.27 -20.16
CA GLU A 688 -5.28 -14.43 -21.03
C GLU A 688 -5.91 -15.68 -20.41
N ALA A 689 -5.67 -15.93 -19.11
CA ALA A 689 -6.26 -17.04 -18.39
C ALA A 689 -7.79 -17.01 -18.41
N VAL A 690 -8.39 -15.86 -18.08
CA VAL A 690 -9.85 -15.67 -18.08
C VAL A 690 -10.42 -15.89 -19.48
N HIS A 691 -9.78 -15.33 -20.52
CA HIS A 691 -10.19 -15.53 -21.90
C HIS A 691 -10.19 -17.02 -22.29
N MET A 692 -9.11 -17.74 -21.99
CA MET A 692 -8.97 -19.17 -22.30
C MET A 692 -9.96 -20.05 -21.53
N LEU A 693 -10.20 -19.76 -20.25
CA LEU A 693 -11.18 -20.48 -19.44
C LEU A 693 -12.60 -20.27 -20.00
N CYS A 694 -12.98 -19.02 -20.26
CA CYS A 694 -14.30 -18.70 -20.78
C CYS A 694 -14.54 -19.30 -22.17
N GLN A 695 -13.55 -19.28 -23.06
CA GLN A 695 -13.64 -19.89 -24.39
C GLN A 695 -13.97 -21.39 -24.33
N GLU A 696 -13.50 -22.08 -23.31
CA GLU A 696 -13.72 -23.52 -23.10
C GLU A 696 -14.95 -23.81 -22.23
N GLY A 697 -15.77 -22.80 -21.92
CA GLY A 697 -16.97 -22.96 -21.09
C GLY A 697 -16.66 -23.23 -19.60
N ILE A 698 -15.45 -22.89 -19.15
CA ILE A 698 -15.00 -23.04 -17.76
C ILE A 698 -15.15 -21.70 -17.04
N MET A 699 -15.73 -21.71 -15.85
CA MET A 699 -15.96 -20.49 -15.09
C MET A 699 -14.68 -20.03 -14.37
N PRO A 700 -14.18 -18.81 -14.63
CA PRO A 700 -13.09 -18.21 -13.88
C PRO A 700 -13.59 -17.73 -12.51
N ILE A 701 -12.80 -17.98 -11.46
CA ILE A 701 -13.01 -17.43 -10.12
C ILE A 701 -11.79 -16.60 -9.75
N LEU A 702 -12.00 -15.40 -9.23
CA LEU A 702 -10.91 -14.50 -8.88
C LEU A 702 -10.77 -14.40 -7.36
N SER A 703 -9.60 -14.76 -6.85
CA SER A 703 -9.20 -14.51 -5.46
C SER A 703 -8.20 -13.36 -5.44
N VAL A 704 -8.45 -12.33 -4.64
CA VAL A 704 -7.47 -11.27 -4.44
C VAL A 704 -6.32 -11.80 -3.60
N PHE A 705 -5.08 -11.56 -4.04
CA PHE A 705 -3.92 -11.84 -3.20
C PHE A 705 -4.00 -10.99 -1.92
N ARG A 706 -3.99 -11.69 -0.79
CA ARG A 706 -3.95 -11.11 0.54
C ARG A 706 -2.72 -11.67 1.24
N PRO A 707 -1.80 -10.84 1.73
CA PRO A 707 -0.74 -11.29 2.63
C PRO A 707 -1.38 -11.88 3.89
N LEU A 708 -0.97 -13.10 4.25
CA LEU A 708 -1.50 -13.80 5.42
C LEU A 708 -0.39 -14.04 6.44
N PRO A 709 -0.68 -13.90 7.74
CA PRO A 709 0.19 -14.40 8.79
C PRO A 709 0.60 -15.84 8.54
N ASN A 710 1.83 -16.20 8.95
CA ASN A 710 2.39 -17.55 8.81
C ASN A 710 2.54 -18.06 7.36
N SER A 711 2.47 -17.17 6.37
CA SER A 711 2.87 -17.45 4.97
C SER A 711 4.28 -16.93 4.68
N GLN A 712 4.94 -17.44 3.64
CA GLN A 712 6.25 -16.91 3.21
C GLN A 712 6.14 -15.50 2.61
N MET A 713 4.92 -15.07 2.26
CA MET A 713 4.63 -13.77 1.66
C MET A 713 3.91 -12.82 2.64
N SER A 714 4.06 -13.01 3.95
CA SER A 714 3.37 -12.18 4.96
C SER A 714 3.77 -10.69 4.94
N GLU A 715 4.96 -10.38 4.41
CA GLU A 715 5.47 -8.99 4.29
C GLU A 715 5.29 -8.38 2.89
N PHE A 716 4.59 -9.08 1.99
CA PHE A 716 4.19 -8.53 0.69
C PHE A 716 2.99 -7.60 0.87
N LEU A 717 2.67 -6.81 -0.16
CA LEU A 717 1.46 -5.97 -0.20
C LEU A 717 0.40 -6.55 -1.14
N PRO A 718 -0.90 -6.37 -0.84
CA PRO A 718 -1.97 -6.67 -1.79
C PRO A 718 -2.01 -5.60 -2.91
N PRO A 719 -2.65 -5.90 -4.06
CA PRO A 719 -2.93 -4.89 -5.08
C PRO A 719 -3.77 -3.73 -4.52
N THR A 720 -3.62 -2.53 -5.09
CA THR A 720 -4.46 -1.40 -4.68
C THR A 720 -5.90 -1.56 -5.16
N ASN A 721 -6.82 -0.90 -4.47
CA ASN A 721 -8.23 -0.83 -4.79
C ASN A 721 -8.49 -0.42 -6.24
N GLU A 722 -7.79 0.60 -6.73
CA GLU A 722 -7.91 1.09 -8.10
C GLU A 722 -7.41 0.06 -9.13
N ILE A 723 -6.32 -0.66 -8.83
CA ILE A 723 -5.84 -1.76 -9.69
C ILE A 723 -6.90 -2.85 -9.78
N LEU A 724 -7.48 -3.27 -8.65
CA LEU A 724 -8.50 -4.30 -8.60
C LEU A 724 -9.78 -3.88 -9.32
N TYR A 725 -10.23 -2.64 -9.15
CA TYR A 725 -11.45 -2.13 -9.76
C TYR A 725 -11.32 -2.06 -11.29
N ASN A 726 -10.18 -1.58 -11.78
CA ASN A 726 -9.90 -1.54 -13.22
C ASN A 726 -9.73 -2.94 -13.82
N LEU A 727 -9.02 -3.83 -13.12
CA LEU A 727 -8.84 -5.22 -13.56
C LEU A 727 -10.17 -5.95 -13.64
N TYR A 728 -11.01 -5.85 -12.60
CA TYR A 728 -12.36 -6.45 -12.60
C TYR A 728 -13.16 -6.03 -13.83
N LYS A 729 -13.20 -4.73 -14.15
CA LYS A 729 -13.93 -4.22 -15.33
C LYS A 729 -13.42 -4.80 -16.65
N ARG A 730 -12.12 -5.06 -16.78
CA ARG A 730 -11.55 -5.70 -17.98
C ARG A 730 -11.92 -7.18 -18.03
N LEU A 731 -11.79 -7.90 -16.92
CA LEU A 731 -12.11 -9.33 -16.83
C LEU A 731 -13.61 -9.61 -17.01
N ASP A 732 -14.48 -8.77 -16.47
CA ASP A 732 -15.93 -8.86 -16.65
C ASP A 732 -16.32 -8.68 -18.13
N LYS A 733 -15.72 -7.71 -18.83
CA LYS A 733 -15.89 -7.55 -20.28
C LYS A 733 -15.47 -8.80 -21.06
N ILE A 734 -14.38 -9.45 -20.67
CA ILE A 734 -13.94 -10.71 -21.29
C ILE A 734 -14.98 -11.81 -21.07
N CYS A 735 -15.48 -11.97 -19.84
CA CYS A 735 -16.52 -12.96 -19.53
C CYS A 735 -17.79 -12.75 -20.37
N ASN A 736 -18.21 -11.49 -20.53
CA ASN A 736 -19.38 -11.10 -21.31
C ASN A 736 -19.28 -11.47 -22.81
N ILE A 737 -18.09 -11.48 -23.41
CA ILE A 737 -17.88 -11.95 -24.80
C ILE A 737 -18.36 -13.39 -24.97
N TYR A 738 -18.25 -14.20 -23.91
CA TYR A 738 -18.59 -15.62 -23.89
C TYR A 738 -19.93 -15.93 -23.22
N ASN A 739 -20.76 -14.91 -22.91
CA ASN A 739 -21.99 -15.04 -22.12
C ASN A 739 -21.76 -15.71 -20.75
N GLN A 740 -20.64 -15.38 -20.11
CA GLN A 740 -20.29 -15.81 -18.75
C GLN A 740 -20.15 -14.61 -17.83
N HIS A 741 -20.00 -14.89 -16.53
CA HIS A 741 -19.70 -13.91 -15.49
C HIS A 741 -18.56 -14.42 -14.60
N LEU A 742 -17.95 -13.50 -13.84
CA LEU A 742 -16.93 -13.84 -12.85
C LEU A 742 -17.56 -14.60 -11.67
N GLY A 743 -17.07 -15.80 -11.42
CA GLY A 743 -17.62 -16.70 -10.42
C GLY A 743 -17.14 -16.43 -8.98
N PRO A 744 -17.67 -17.21 -8.01
CA PRO A 744 -18.58 -18.34 -8.20
C PRO A 744 -20.04 -17.92 -8.44
N ASN A 745 -20.83 -18.82 -9.04
CA ASN A 745 -22.27 -18.63 -9.27
C ASN A 745 -23.10 -18.58 -7.97
N CYS A 746 -22.63 -19.20 -6.89
CA CYS A 746 -23.30 -19.09 -5.59
C CYS A 746 -22.97 -17.74 -4.94
N THR A 747 -23.96 -16.86 -4.80
CA THR A 747 -23.82 -15.51 -4.22
C THR A 747 -23.17 -15.51 -2.83
N ALA A 748 -23.54 -16.42 -1.93
CA ALA A 748 -22.95 -16.45 -0.58
C ALA A 748 -21.46 -16.88 -0.60
N CYS A 749 -21.06 -17.70 -1.58
CA CYS A 749 -19.66 -18.08 -1.79
C CYS A 749 -18.83 -17.00 -2.47
N GLN A 750 -19.43 -15.89 -2.89
CA GLN A 750 -18.70 -14.77 -3.48
C GLN A 750 -18.01 -13.89 -2.42
N ASN A 751 -18.23 -14.15 -1.13
CA ASN A 751 -17.80 -13.30 -0.02
C ASN A 751 -16.31 -12.94 -0.03
N ASN A 752 -15.45 -13.86 -0.45
CA ASN A 752 -14.00 -13.70 -0.49
C ASN A 752 -13.41 -13.68 -1.92
N THR A 753 -14.24 -13.41 -2.93
CA THR A 753 -13.82 -13.37 -4.35
C THR A 753 -14.10 -12.03 -4.98
N LEU A 754 -13.34 -11.68 -6.02
CA LEU A 754 -13.54 -10.48 -6.83
C LEU A 754 -14.64 -10.72 -7.88
N SER A 755 -15.88 -10.76 -7.42
CA SER A 755 -17.09 -11.05 -8.21
C SER A 755 -18.27 -10.21 -7.69
N LEU A 756 -19.38 -10.16 -8.43
CA LEU A 756 -20.64 -9.57 -7.95
C LEU A 756 -21.79 -10.54 -8.20
N PRO A 757 -22.92 -10.39 -7.50
CA PRO A 757 -24.14 -11.11 -7.85
C PRO A 757 -24.52 -10.77 -9.32
N TRP A 758 -24.78 -11.80 -10.10
CA TRP A 758 -25.14 -11.73 -11.53
C TRP A 758 -26.64 -11.94 -11.73
#